data_AF-A0A7X9HBZ2-F1
#
_entry.id   AF-A0A7X9HBZ2-F1
#
_cell.length_a   1.000
_cell.length_b   1.000
_cell.length_c   1.000
_cell.angle_alpha   90.00
_cell.angle_beta   90.00
_cell.angle_gamma   90.00
#
_symmetry.space_group_name_H-M   'P 1'
#
loop_
_entity.id
_entity.type
_entity.pdbx_description
1 polymer ?
#
loop_
_entity_poly.entity_id
_entity_poly.type
_entity_poly.pdbx_seq_one_letter_code
_entity_poly.pdbx_strand_id
1 'polypeptide(L)'
;MKNLPHIVLAFLSIVCLCSFKESKQKIYNIANYGAVGDGVIVNTQTIQQLIDQCAEEGGGVIVVPEGVFKSGALFFKQGVNLHLEKGGVLKGTVNADDYPVIDTRWEGIEQPWRSAFINAFGLDGFNITGKGTIDGSGEEWAKIEWSSLRFGRPRLIAVQNSKNVFISDISVKNQACWGVFILYSHNVDIRDLTIRAAHYIPMSDGIDIDSSTRVHISNCDIDVNDDCIAVKSGKDEDGRRVDKPSENILIENCRFRYGHGGVSIGSEMSGGIRNVEVRHCVMEADNWAPVRFKSQPSRGGVVENIIYSDLMLKNTRQAFEFNMEWRMVPPIKPPSDPLPVVRNIKIINVSGTVEKVGIMHGLPDSPIQNVSFQNCHIKAKRGFVLENVENIDLSGLHITVEEGEPIVIRNTAPRDNVFHKESLSSVSNLTAGEIATRFKNPPPQYSLSFYWGWDGKVTEEVMARDLDEFRSNNVSVVTIEPGYDMDNPYLSEGWFEKVETAVRLAKEQNMCVYLVDEGKYPSGFAGGKISEQAPDLTMKALVVAEKIVVNESESVYRDLSPEILSAAAYNKVDSTTHIIDISNGRLNWTAPAGDWEILLVKSDFTSSPTRSVNNPERSKNTRHALIDYLDSAATRKFIEFTHEKYAERMQNEFGKTILGFRGDEPDYSIRGIPWTTTLFNTFKRMKGYDVRPYVASFFAPALTEEQWRVRADYWDVWSTLFAENFFKIQADWCANHHLGYLVHLNHEDKMVDLIRSTGDFFKAMRYVQMPGVDAIWDQIWPEKNMPVYPKYASSAAHLFGRSRSFTESFAAYRPQPGIDQAKWIIDYQLVRGINMVEVMFVPASTSGKSGMRGWLADEKFSAVAKYVQRACYLLSQGTPAAKIAVYFPTTSIWLGNNEAEESTLTLMQKLLAMQRDFDVVDEQSLQSLMKLENGRFINLSGQTYSTVIIPPVSVISKNALNRLKTFREMGGTVIFIGTPPQLIADRTFFDATGPADISWAVHEPLSDLTDAVLGVLPPADFHLAHPASSIKYTHRKWNDADLYFVFNESNQTQDLTITLSGKGKVQLWDAMTGEIQDISDVVTAQEGIKINFQLEPWSTRFIVIDNDAL
;
A
#
# COMPACT_ATOMS: atom_id res chain seq x y z
N MET A 1 -59.80 -19.43 0.77
CA MET A 1 -60.61 -18.27 0.36
C MET A 1 -59.73 -17.02 0.56
N LYS A 2 -59.02 -16.56 -0.47
CA LYS A 2 -59.30 -15.40 -1.36
C LYS A 2 -59.20 -14.01 -0.70
N ASN A 3 -58.14 -13.29 -1.13
CA ASN A 3 -58.00 -11.85 -1.44
C ASN A 3 -57.61 -10.76 -0.40
N LEU A 4 -56.50 -10.08 -0.74
CA LEU A 4 -55.99 -8.70 -0.51
C LEU A 4 -57.06 -7.56 -0.68
N PRO A 5 -56.83 -6.23 -0.42
CA PRO A 5 -55.57 -5.44 -0.45
C PRO A 5 -55.41 -4.17 0.49
N HIS A 6 -54.23 -3.50 0.37
CA HIS A 6 -53.87 -2.06 0.57
C HIS A 6 -53.62 -1.44 1.97
N ILE A 7 -52.40 -0.90 2.19
CA ILE A 7 -52.05 0.51 2.52
C ILE A 7 -50.61 0.56 3.10
N VAL A 8 -49.66 1.13 2.36
CA VAL A 8 -48.41 1.74 2.87
C VAL A 8 -48.08 2.94 1.99
N LEU A 9 -48.29 4.16 2.51
CA LEU A 9 -47.77 5.40 1.92
C LEU A 9 -47.96 6.57 2.90
N ALA A 10 -46.88 6.96 3.59
CA ALA A 10 -46.65 8.33 4.08
C ALA A 10 -45.29 8.39 4.80
N PHE A 11 -44.23 8.80 4.10
CA PHE A 11 -43.12 9.61 4.64
C PHE A 11 -42.21 10.03 3.47
N LEU A 12 -42.57 11.12 2.80
CA LEU A 12 -41.69 11.81 1.84
C LEU A 12 -42.19 13.24 1.65
N SER A 13 -41.65 14.16 2.45
CA SER A 13 -41.76 15.61 2.21
C SER A 13 -40.74 16.35 3.06
N ILE A 14 -39.56 16.59 2.49
CA ILE A 14 -38.85 17.87 2.36
C ILE A 14 -37.60 17.57 1.51
N VAL A 15 -37.71 17.77 0.20
CA VAL A 15 -36.55 17.95 -0.70
C VAL A 15 -36.79 19.28 -1.39
N CYS A 16 -35.79 20.15 -1.28
CA CYS A 16 -35.71 21.43 -1.97
C CYS A 16 -36.08 21.31 -3.45
N LEU A 17 -36.90 22.25 -3.91
CA LEU A 17 -37.10 22.56 -5.31
C LEU A 17 -35.77 22.97 -5.98
N CYS A 18 -35.02 22.00 -6.47
CA CYS A 18 -34.14 22.20 -7.62
C CYS A 18 -34.91 21.77 -8.86
N SER A 19 -35.37 22.76 -9.63
CA SER A 19 -35.98 22.56 -10.94
C SER A 19 -34.99 21.83 -11.87
N PHE A 20 -35.11 20.51 -12.01
CA PHE A 20 -34.55 19.81 -13.15
C PHE A 20 -35.34 20.22 -14.39
N LYS A 21 -34.79 21.18 -15.15
CA LYS A 21 -35.17 21.35 -16.55
C LYS A 21 -34.69 20.10 -17.29
N GLU A 22 -35.61 19.21 -17.64
CA GLU A 22 -35.38 18.24 -18.71
C GLU A 22 -35.05 19.00 -20.00
N SER A 23 -33.76 19.15 -20.28
CA SER A 23 -33.28 19.62 -21.57
C SER A 23 -33.48 18.48 -22.57
N LYS A 24 -34.50 18.56 -23.43
CA LYS A 24 -34.61 17.69 -24.62
C LYS A 24 -33.31 17.84 -25.44
N GLN A 25 -32.49 16.80 -25.48
CA GLN A 25 -31.26 16.81 -26.30
C GLN A 25 -31.64 17.02 -27.77
N LYS A 26 -30.89 17.89 -28.46
CA LYS A 26 -31.06 18.13 -29.90
C LYS A 26 -30.63 16.90 -30.70
N ILE A 27 -31.38 16.59 -31.77
CA ILE A 27 -31.16 15.42 -32.63
C ILE A 27 -30.79 15.88 -34.04
N TYR A 28 -29.69 15.34 -34.58
CA TYR A 28 -29.16 15.68 -35.90
C TYR A 28 -29.06 14.40 -36.75
N ASN A 29 -30.08 14.13 -37.55
CA ASN A 29 -30.08 13.00 -38.49
C ASN A 29 -29.21 13.31 -39.71
N ILE A 30 -28.12 12.59 -39.92
CA ILE A 30 -27.11 12.91 -40.95
C ILE A 30 -27.69 13.00 -42.37
N ALA A 31 -28.75 12.25 -42.70
CA ALA A 31 -29.37 12.28 -44.03
C ALA A 31 -30.10 13.60 -44.29
N ASN A 32 -30.68 14.22 -43.26
CA ASN A 32 -31.32 15.53 -43.36
C ASN A 32 -30.31 16.68 -43.57
N TYR A 33 -29.02 16.40 -43.35
CA TYR A 33 -27.91 17.34 -43.51
C TYR A 33 -27.00 16.97 -44.69
N GLY A 34 -27.51 16.17 -45.64
CA GLY A 34 -26.86 15.93 -46.93
C GLY A 34 -25.91 14.73 -46.97
N ALA A 35 -25.81 13.92 -45.91
CA ALA A 35 -25.11 12.63 -46.00
C ALA A 35 -25.93 11.64 -46.85
N VAL A 36 -25.27 10.92 -47.76
CA VAL A 36 -25.89 9.96 -48.68
C VAL A 36 -25.59 8.53 -48.25
N GLY A 37 -26.65 7.75 -48.00
CA GLY A 37 -26.60 6.39 -47.46
C GLY A 37 -26.54 5.28 -48.50
N ASP A 38 -25.83 5.48 -49.63
CA ASP A 38 -25.76 4.54 -50.77
C ASP A 38 -24.59 3.54 -50.70
N GLY A 39 -23.70 3.69 -49.71
CA GLY A 39 -22.48 2.89 -49.54
C GLY A 39 -21.34 3.24 -50.50
N VAL A 40 -21.53 4.24 -51.36
CA VAL A 40 -20.58 4.64 -52.41
C VAL A 40 -19.98 6.01 -52.10
N ILE A 41 -20.84 7.01 -51.85
CA ILE A 41 -20.42 8.39 -51.58
C ILE A 41 -19.71 8.47 -50.23
N VAL A 42 -18.54 9.12 -50.20
CA VAL A 42 -17.77 9.36 -48.98
C VAL A 42 -18.27 10.65 -48.30
N ASN A 43 -18.82 10.51 -47.10
CA ASN A 43 -19.55 11.54 -46.37
C ASN A 43 -18.72 12.25 -45.29
N THR A 44 -17.40 12.04 -45.24
CA THR A 44 -16.51 12.48 -44.15
C THR A 44 -16.70 13.95 -43.81
N GLN A 45 -16.60 14.83 -44.81
CA GLN A 45 -16.70 16.27 -44.62
C GLN A 45 -18.08 16.66 -44.10
N THR A 46 -19.14 16.14 -44.71
CA THR A 46 -20.53 16.45 -44.33
C THR A 46 -20.83 16.03 -42.89
N ILE A 47 -20.44 14.82 -42.50
CA ILE A 47 -20.70 14.31 -41.14
C ILE A 47 -19.83 15.03 -40.11
N GLN A 48 -18.57 15.31 -40.41
CA GLN A 48 -17.69 16.04 -39.49
C GLN A 48 -18.18 17.48 -39.27
N GLN A 49 -18.60 18.18 -40.33
CA GLN A 49 -19.19 19.52 -40.21
C GLN A 49 -20.44 19.52 -39.32
N LEU A 50 -21.28 18.49 -39.42
CA LEU A 50 -22.46 18.35 -38.58
C LEU A 50 -22.10 18.07 -37.11
N ILE A 51 -21.06 17.27 -36.86
CA ILE A 51 -20.52 17.06 -35.51
C ILE A 51 -20.04 18.38 -34.91
N ASP A 52 -19.26 19.15 -35.68
CA ASP A 52 -18.72 20.44 -35.24
C ASP A 52 -19.85 21.45 -34.97
N GLN A 53 -20.83 21.55 -35.87
CA GLN A 53 -22.03 22.37 -35.68
C GLN A 53 -22.81 21.95 -34.43
N CYS A 54 -23.05 20.65 -34.23
CA CYS A 54 -23.76 20.13 -33.07
C CYS A 54 -23.06 20.53 -31.75
N ALA A 55 -21.72 20.54 -31.74
CA ALA A 55 -20.93 20.98 -30.60
C ALA A 55 -21.07 22.49 -30.33
N GLU A 56 -20.95 23.32 -31.37
CA GLU A 56 -21.12 24.78 -31.30
C GLU A 56 -22.52 25.15 -30.79
N GLU A 57 -23.53 24.33 -31.11
CA GLU A 57 -24.91 24.50 -30.71
C GLU A 57 -25.25 24.01 -29.28
N GLY A 58 -24.24 23.65 -28.49
CA GLY A 58 -24.37 23.21 -27.09
C GLY A 58 -24.49 21.71 -26.89
N GLY A 59 -24.21 20.90 -27.92
CA GLY A 59 -24.25 19.45 -27.89
C GLY A 59 -25.58 18.86 -28.39
N GLY A 60 -25.63 17.53 -28.47
CA GLY A 60 -26.75 16.79 -29.04
C GLY A 60 -26.39 15.37 -29.45
N VAL A 61 -27.24 14.77 -30.27
CA VAL A 61 -27.08 13.40 -30.76
C VAL A 61 -27.02 13.40 -32.29
N ILE A 62 -25.91 12.93 -32.84
CA ILE A 62 -25.77 12.62 -34.26
C ILE A 62 -26.43 11.27 -34.51
N VAL A 63 -27.45 11.25 -35.37
CA VAL A 63 -28.22 10.05 -35.69
C VAL A 63 -27.84 9.54 -37.07
N VAL A 64 -27.45 8.27 -37.14
CA VAL A 64 -27.23 7.52 -38.38
C VAL A 64 -28.51 6.72 -38.66
N PRO A 65 -29.35 7.14 -39.61
CA PRO A 65 -30.58 6.43 -39.95
C PRO A 65 -30.29 5.18 -40.78
N GLU A 66 -31.34 4.45 -41.16
CA GLU A 66 -31.26 3.36 -42.14
C GLU A 66 -30.53 3.78 -43.43
N GLY A 67 -29.56 2.97 -43.87
CA GLY A 67 -28.70 3.24 -45.02
C GLY A 67 -27.22 2.94 -44.75
N VAL A 68 -26.39 2.95 -45.80
CA VAL A 68 -24.93 2.72 -45.68
C VAL A 68 -24.19 4.02 -45.95
N PHE A 69 -23.67 4.64 -44.91
CA PHE A 69 -22.98 5.92 -44.99
C PHE A 69 -21.47 5.69 -44.92
N LYS A 70 -20.81 5.77 -46.08
CA LYS A 70 -19.37 5.58 -46.16
C LYS A 70 -18.65 6.85 -45.69
N SER A 71 -17.61 6.73 -44.86
CA SER A 71 -16.87 7.87 -44.30
C SER A 71 -15.43 7.51 -43.92
N GLY A 72 -14.56 8.52 -43.91
CA GLY A 72 -13.25 8.52 -43.25
C GLY A 72 -13.37 8.80 -41.75
N ALA A 73 -12.26 9.11 -41.09
CA ALA A 73 -12.22 9.35 -39.65
C ALA A 73 -13.18 10.48 -39.21
N LEU A 74 -13.92 10.23 -38.13
CA LEU A 74 -14.81 11.18 -37.47
C LEU A 74 -14.30 11.46 -36.04
N PHE A 75 -14.24 12.74 -35.68
CA PHE A 75 -13.77 13.23 -34.40
C PHE A 75 -14.91 13.89 -33.63
N PHE A 76 -15.39 13.21 -32.59
CA PHE A 76 -16.47 13.70 -31.74
C PHE A 76 -15.97 14.78 -30.79
N LYS A 77 -16.90 15.65 -30.38
CA LYS A 77 -16.65 16.82 -29.54
C LYS A 77 -17.45 16.71 -28.24
N GLN A 78 -17.06 17.53 -27.26
CA GLN A 78 -17.72 17.59 -25.95
C GLN A 78 -19.23 17.83 -26.12
N GLY A 79 -20.05 17.01 -25.46
CA GLY A 79 -21.51 17.09 -25.51
C GLY A 79 -22.18 16.52 -26.77
N VAL A 80 -21.41 16.00 -27.74
CA VAL A 80 -21.94 15.39 -28.97
C VAL A 80 -21.87 13.88 -28.88
N ASN A 81 -23.02 13.21 -28.97
CA ASN A 81 -23.18 11.76 -28.87
C ASN A 81 -23.51 11.14 -30.23
N LEU A 82 -23.32 9.83 -30.37
CA LEU A 82 -23.64 9.06 -31.56
C LEU A 82 -24.78 8.07 -31.28
N HIS A 83 -25.78 8.04 -32.15
CA HIS A 83 -26.84 7.05 -32.15
C HIS A 83 -26.99 6.41 -33.53
N LEU A 84 -26.92 5.08 -33.62
CA LEU A 84 -27.14 4.34 -34.86
C LEU A 84 -28.49 3.65 -34.82
N GLU A 85 -29.41 4.04 -35.70
CA GLU A 85 -30.70 3.39 -35.82
C GLU A 85 -30.55 1.97 -36.38
N LYS A 86 -31.55 1.13 -36.14
CA LYS A 86 -31.60 -0.21 -36.73
C LYS A 86 -31.54 -0.10 -38.26
N GLY A 87 -30.60 -0.80 -38.87
CA GLY A 87 -30.38 -0.75 -40.33
C GLY A 87 -29.45 0.38 -40.79
N GLY A 88 -29.08 1.31 -39.90
CA GLY A 88 -28.07 2.31 -40.17
C GLY A 88 -26.66 1.74 -40.07
N VAL A 89 -25.82 2.04 -41.06
CA VAL A 89 -24.44 1.55 -41.14
C VAL A 89 -23.50 2.73 -41.38
N LEU A 90 -22.58 2.98 -40.45
CA LEU A 90 -21.39 3.79 -40.73
C LEU A 90 -20.29 2.86 -41.24
N LYS A 91 -19.85 3.05 -42.48
CA LYS A 91 -18.84 2.20 -43.13
C LYS A 91 -17.55 2.97 -43.37
N GLY A 92 -16.44 2.50 -42.81
CA GLY A 92 -15.10 3.06 -43.03
C GLY A 92 -14.66 2.94 -44.48
N THR A 93 -13.92 3.93 -45.00
CA THR A 93 -13.24 3.79 -46.29
C THR A 93 -12.01 2.90 -46.18
N VAL A 94 -11.43 2.54 -47.33
CA VAL A 94 -10.12 1.88 -47.41
C VAL A 94 -9.03 2.78 -47.96
N ASN A 95 -9.32 4.08 -48.10
CA ASN A 95 -8.33 5.06 -48.46
C ASN A 95 -7.58 5.47 -47.20
N ALA A 96 -6.27 5.21 -47.16
CA ALA A 96 -5.45 5.49 -45.99
C ALA A 96 -5.32 6.98 -45.66
N ASP A 97 -5.53 7.87 -46.64
CA ASP A 97 -5.47 9.32 -46.45
C ASP A 97 -6.73 9.88 -45.78
N ASP A 98 -7.81 9.09 -45.70
CA ASP A 98 -9.04 9.48 -45.00
C ASP A 98 -8.91 9.35 -43.46
N TYR A 99 -7.75 8.89 -42.98
CA TYR A 99 -7.44 8.66 -41.57
C TYR A 99 -6.17 9.44 -41.20
N PRO A 100 -6.30 10.66 -40.65
CA PRO A 100 -5.14 11.47 -40.29
C PRO A 100 -4.26 10.77 -39.26
N VAL A 101 -2.96 11.04 -39.32
CA VAL A 101 -1.98 10.56 -38.34
C VAL A 101 -2.06 11.45 -37.10
N ILE A 102 -2.17 10.83 -35.93
CA ILE A 102 -2.33 11.47 -34.64
C ILE A 102 -1.33 10.89 -33.63
N ASP A 103 -1.04 11.64 -32.57
CA ASP A 103 -0.32 11.12 -31.42
C ASP A 103 -1.24 10.23 -30.59
N THR A 104 -0.87 8.96 -30.49
CA THR A 104 -1.64 7.91 -29.84
C THR A 104 -0.70 6.78 -29.43
N ARG A 105 -1.24 5.63 -29.05
CA ARG A 105 -0.45 4.44 -28.72
C ARG A 105 -0.69 3.34 -29.75
N TRP A 106 0.36 2.72 -30.25
CA TRP A 106 0.28 1.54 -31.11
C TRP A 106 1.14 0.41 -30.54
N GLU A 107 0.56 -0.78 -30.37
CA GLU A 107 1.18 -1.95 -29.73
C GLU A 107 1.95 -1.59 -28.44
N GLY A 108 1.33 -0.76 -27.59
CA GLY A 108 1.86 -0.38 -26.29
C GLY A 108 2.90 0.74 -26.29
N ILE A 109 3.25 1.33 -27.43
CA ILE A 109 4.21 2.44 -27.53
C ILE A 109 3.49 3.72 -27.97
N GLU A 110 3.68 4.82 -27.23
CA GLU A 110 3.24 6.16 -27.65
C GLU A 110 4.01 6.60 -28.90
N GLN A 111 3.31 6.76 -30.02
CA GLN A 111 3.89 7.16 -31.31
C GLN A 111 2.82 7.68 -32.28
N PRO A 112 3.21 8.43 -33.33
CA PRO A 112 2.30 8.79 -34.40
C PRO A 112 1.73 7.54 -35.09
N TRP A 113 0.39 7.45 -35.18
CA TRP A 113 -0.32 6.38 -35.88
C TRP A 113 -1.58 6.90 -36.55
N ARG A 114 -2.15 6.15 -37.50
CA ARG A 114 -3.45 6.52 -38.08
C ARG A 114 -4.54 6.54 -37.00
N SER A 115 -5.37 7.58 -37.05
CA SER A 115 -6.57 7.70 -36.21
C SER A 115 -7.53 6.53 -36.41
N ALA A 116 -8.46 6.35 -35.46
CA ALA A 116 -9.53 5.38 -35.62
C ALA A 116 -10.59 5.91 -36.61
N PHE A 117 -11.55 5.06 -36.98
CA PHE A 117 -12.72 5.53 -37.71
C PHE A 117 -13.60 6.45 -36.83
N ILE A 118 -13.86 6.07 -35.58
CA ILE A 118 -14.58 6.90 -34.60
C ILE A 118 -13.63 7.29 -33.47
N ASN A 119 -13.48 8.59 -33.22
CA ASN A 119 -12.50 9.12 -32.25
C ASN A 119 -13.20 9.97 -31.19
N ALA A 120 -13.03 9.61 -29.92
CA ALA A 120 -13.56 10.29 -28.73
C ALA A 120 -12.42 10.65 -27.78
N PHE A 121 -11.84 11.84 -27.97
CA PHE A 121 -10.61 12.25 -27.30
C PHE A 121 -10.84 13.41 -26.33
N GLY A 122 -10.45 13.23 -25.07
CA GLY A 122 -10.57 14.28 -24.05
C GLY A 122 -12.01 14.60 -23.63
N LEU A 123 -12.95 13.66 -23.81
CA LEU A 123 -14.39 13.91 -23.60
C LEU A 123 -14.84 13.47 -22.21
N ASP A 124 -15.82 14.19 -21.65
CA ASP A 124 -16.56 13.81 -20.44
C ASP A 124 -18.03 13.57 -20.76
N GLY A 125 -18.53 12.33 -20.65
CA GLY A 125 -19.95 12.03 -20.92
C GLY A 125 -20.26 11.73 -22.39
N PHE A 126 -19.42 10.93 -23.08
CA PHE A 126 -19.62 10.56 -24.48
C PHE A 126 -20.35 9.22 -24.63
N ASN A 127 -21.40 9.20 -25.46
CA ASN A 127 -22.24 8.02 -25.67
C ASN A 127 -22.25 7.57 -27.14
N ILE A 128 -22.11 6.27 -27.37
CA ILE A 128 -22.45 5.59 -28.64
C ILE A 128 -23.56 4.59 -28.36
N THR A 129 -24.71 4.71 -29.03
CA THR A 129 -25.90 3.89 -28.72
C THR A 129 -26.63 3.44 -29.98
N GLY A 130 -27.57 2.52 -29.82
CA GLY A 130 -28.55 2.14 -30.84
C GLY A 130 -28.23 0.81 -31.52
N LYS A 131 -29.08 0.37 -32.45
CA LYS A 131 -29.08 -0.99 -33.04
C LYS A 131 -28.45 -1.08 -34.43
N GLY A 132 -27.72 -0.05 -34.83
CA GLY A 132 -27.04 0.00 -36.12
C GLY A 132 -25.66 -0.65 -36.10
N THR A 133 -24.90 -0.44 -37.18
CA THR A 133 -23.59 -1.06 -37.39
C THR A 133 -22.50 -0.03 -37.63
N ILE A 134 -21.33 -0.22 -37.02
CA ILE A 134 -20.08 0.43 -37.39
C ILE A 134 -19.20 -0.64 -38.07
N ASP A 135 -18.93 -0.48 -39.36
CA ASP A 135 -18.19 -1.42 -40.21
C ASP A 135 -16.85 -0.81 -40.64
N GLY A 136 -15.73 -1.42 -40.26
CA GLY A 136 -14.39 -0.93 -40.57
C GLY A 136 -13.84 -1.27 -41.94
N SER A 137 -14.58 -2.01 -42.78
CA SER A 137 -14.12 -2.50 -44.08
C SER A 137 -12.83 -3.34 -44.02
N GLY A 138 -12.61 -4.04 -42.90
CA GLY A 138 -11.40 -4.77 -42.57
C GLY A 138 -11.02 -5.88 -43.56
N GLU A 139 -12.02 -6.47 -44.22
CA GLU A 139 -11.81 -7.48 -45.28
C GLU A 139 -11.09 -6.89 -46.50
N GLU A 140 -11.37 -5.63 -46.84
CA GLU A 140 -10.72 -4.92 -47.94
C GLU A 140 -9.36 -4.39 -47.49
N TRP A 141 -9.25 -3.89 -46.25
CA TRP A 141 -7.98 -3.50 -45.65
C TRP A 141 -6.99 -4.66 -45.56
N ALA A 142 -7.45 -5.89 -45.32
CA ALA A 142 -6.60 -7.08 -45.27
C ALA A 142 -5.99 -7.46 -46.63
N LYS A 143 -6.52 -6.93 -47.74
CA LYS A 143 -5.95 -7.13 -49.10
C LYS A 143 -4.81 -6.15 -49.40
N ILE A 144 -4.59 -5.15 -48.54
CA ILE A 144 -3.52 -4.17 -48.69
C ILE A 144 -2.30 -4.68 -47.93
N GLU A 145 -1.18 -4.84 -48.65
CA GLU A 145 0.09 -5.27 -48.07
C GLU A 145 0.51 -4.35 -46.92
N TRP A 146 0.71 -4.92 -45.73
CA TRP A 146 1.03 -4.15 -44.50
C TRP A 146 2.28 -3.27 -44.69
N SER A 147 3.29 -3.76 -45.41
CA SER A 147 4.54 -3.04 -45.70
C SER A 147 4.35 -1.80 -46.56
N SER A 148 3.24 -1.69 -47.31
CA SER A 148 2.90 -0.50 -48.09
C SER A 148 2.32 0.64 -47.24
N LEU A 149 1.94 0.36 -45.99
CA LEU A 149 1.29 1.28 -45.09
C LEU A 149 2.27 1.84 -44.04
N ARG A 150 2.78 3.05 -44.26
CA ARG A 150 3.74 3.71 -43.34
C ARG A 150 3.31 3.73 -41.86
N PHE A 151 2.02 3.96 -41.58
CA PHE A 151 1.46 4.08 -40.23
C PHE A 151 0.34 3.03 -39.96
N GLY A 152 0.45 1.84 -40.60
CA GLY A 152 -0.45 0.69 -40.46
C GLY A 152 -1.96 0.92 -40.68
N ARG A 153 -2.83 0.04 -40.19
CA ARG A 153 -4.29 0.11 -40.45
C ARG A 153 -5.01 0.92 -39.35
N PRO A 154 -6.14 1.59 -39.67
CA PRO A 154 -6.91 2.32 -38.67
C PRO A 154 -7.66 1.37 -37.73
N ARG A 155 -7.76 1.78 -36.46
CA ARG A 155 -8.64 1.13 -35.48
C ARG A 155 -10.10 1.50 -35.76
N LEU A 156 -11.05 0.76 -35.20
CA LEU A 156 -12.46 1.05 -35.47
C LEU A 156 -13.01 2.17 -34.58
N ILE A 157 -12.89 2.03 -33.26
CA ILE A 157 -13.34 3.02 -32.27
C ILE A 157 -12.19 3.29 -31.30
N ALA A 158 -11.85 4.55 -31.06
CA ALA A 158 -10.84 4.94 -30.08
C ALA A 158 -11.40 5.94 -29.06
N VAL A 159 -11.29 5.59 -27.78
CA VAL A 159 -11.60 6.43 -26.62
C VAL A 159 -10.27 6.74 -25.95
N GLN A 160 -9.83 8.00 -25.98
CA GLN A 160 -8.50 8.38 -25.48
C GLN A 160 -8.58 9.59 -24.54
N ASN A 161 -7.96 9.50 -23.37
CA ASN A 161 -7.97 10.57 -22.36
C ASN A 161 -9.39 11.04 -21.96
N SER A 162 -10.37 10.14 -21.97
CA SER A 162 -11.79 10.48 -21.76
C SER A 162 -12.32 9.91 -20.46
N LYS A 163 -13.44 10.46 -19.96
CA LYS A 163 -14.13 9.97 -18.77
C LYS A 163 -15.64 9.86 -18.96
N ASN A 164 -16.27 8.97 -18.21
CA ASN A 164 -17.73 8.75 -18.24
C ASN A 164 -18.22 8.45 -19.67
N VAL A 165 -17.69 7.37 -20.26
CA VAL A 165 -18.01 6.97 -21.64
C VAL A 165 -18.93 5.76 -21.62
N PHE A 166 -19.96 5.76 -22.47
CA PHE A 166 -20.94 4.68 -22.55
C PHE A 166 -21.14 4.21 -24.00
N ILE A 167 -20.93 2.92 -24.27
CA ILE A 167 -21.09 2.31 -25.61
C ILE A 167 -22.06 1.13 -25.50
N SER A 168 -23.18 1.15 -26.22
CA SER A 168 -24.20 0.09 -26.06
C SER A 168 -25.07 -0.22 -27.27
N ASP A 169 -25.47 -1.50 -27.38
CA ASP A 169 -26.49 -2.06 -28.30
C ASP A 169 -26.10 -2.06 -29.81
N ILE A 170 -24.86 -1.68 -30.14
CA ILE A 170 -24.40 -1.59 -31.54
C ILE A 170 -23.75 -2.89 -32.03
N SER A 171 -23.76 -3.07 -33.36
CA SER A 171 -22.91 -4.05 -34.04
C SER A 171 -21.59 -3.41 -34.48
N VAL A 172 -20.48 -4.05 -34.15
CA VAL A 172 -19.12 -3.66 -34.58
C VAL A 172 -18.63 -4.74 -35.55
N LYS A 173 -18.27 -4.36 -36.77
CA LYS A 173 -17.91 -5.31 -37.82
C LYS A 173 -16.62 -4.97 -38.51
N ASN A 174 -15.88 -6.00 -38.89
CA ASN A 174 -14.77 -5.94 -39.83
C ASN A 174 -13.83 -4.78 -39.50
N GLN A 175 -13.38 -4.69 -38.26
CA GLN A 175 -12.31 -3.77 -37.88
C GLN A 175 -11.06 -4.05 -38.72
N ALA A 176 -10.33 -2.99 -39.14
CA ALA A 176 -9.14 -3.16 -39.97
C ALA A 176 -7.91 -3.61 -39.16
N CYS A 177 -7.85 -3.26 -37.87
CA CYS A 177 -7.00 -3.87 -36.86
C CYS A 177 -7.81 -3.95 -35.55
N TRP A 178 -7.40 -3.33 -34.44
CA TRP A 178 -8.16 -3.37 -33.18
C TRP A 178 -9.55 -2.72 -33.30
N GLY A 179 -10.54 -3.34 -32.66
CA GLY A 179 -11.94 -2.94 -32.66
C GLY A 179 -12.19 -1.70 -31.80
N VAL A 180 -12.46 -1.90 -30.51
CA VAL A 180 -12.68 -0.81 -29.54
C VAL A 180 -11.43 -0.63 -28.68
N PHE A 181 -10.75 0.51 -28.83
CA PHE A 181 -9.52 0.83 -28.10
C PHE A 181 -9.77 1.91 -27.04
N ILE A 182 -9.51 1.57 -25.77
CA ILE A 182 -9.69 2.44 -24.62
C ILE A 182 -8.30 2.77 -24.06
N LEU A 183 -7.91 4.04 -24.11
CA LEU A 183 -6.59 4.50 -23.70
C LEU A 183 -6.68 5.66 -22.69
N TYR A 184 -5.95 5.55 -21.58
CA TYR A 184 -5.88 6.61 -20.55
C TYR A 184 -7.24 7.14 -20.10
N SER A 185 -8.23 6.26 -20.07
CA SER A 185 -9.62 6.65 -19.87
C SER A 185 -10.15 6.09 -18.56
N HIS A 186 -11.22 6.72 -18.07
CA HIS A 186 -11.69 6.53 -16.72
C HIS A 186 -13.21 6.40 -16.68
N ASN A 187 -13.75 5.38 -16.03
CA ASN A 187 -15.19 5.14 -15.97
C ASN A 187 -15.79 4.95 -17.38
N VAL A 188 -15.51 3.80 -18.00
CA VAL A 188 -16.01 3.42 -19.32
C VAL A 188 -16.91 2.19 -19.18
N ASP A 189 -18.15 2.29 -19.64
CA ASP A 189 -19.14 1.20 -19.62
C ASP A 189 -19.49 0.79 -21.06
N ILE A 190 -19.26 -0.48 -21.37
CA ILE A 190 -19.54 -1.09 -22.67
C ILE A 190 -20.50 -2.26 -22.46
N ARG A 191 -21.65 -2.23 -23.12
CA ARG A 191 -22.61 -3.35 -22.99
C ARG A 191 -23.40 -3.69 -24.23
N ASP A 192 -23.82 -4.94 -24.33
CA ASP A 192 -24.71 -5.42 -25.40
C ASP A 192 -24.12 -5.26 -26.81
N LEU A 193 -22.79 -5.37 -26.94
CA LEU A 193 -22.13 -5.30 -28.25
C LEU A 193 -22.11 -6.65 -28.96
N THR A 194 -22.30 -6.62 -30.28
CA THR A 194 -21.98 -7.74 -31.17
C THR A 194 -20.78 -7.40 -32.03
N ILE A 195 -19.64 -8.06 -31.79
CA ILE A 195 -18.38 -7.79 -32.51
C ILE A 195 -18.04 -8.96 -33.43
N ARG A 196 -17.88 -8.71 -34.73
CA ARG A 196 -17.57 -9.74 -35.74
C ARG A 196 -16.45 -9.30 -36.68
N ALA A 197 -15.42 -10.13 -36.82
CA ALA A 197 -14.39 -9.97 -37.84
C ALA A 197 -14.11 -11.28 -38.56
N ALA A 198 -13.80 -11.21 -39.85
CA ALA A 198 -13.34 -12.37 -40.60
C ALA A 198 -12.01 -12.91 -40.02
N HIS A 199 -11.90 -14.23 -39.86
CA HIS A 199 -10.76 -14.93 -39.23
C HIS A 199 -9.45 -14.90 -40.04
N TYR A 200 -9.36 -14.06 -41.07
CA TYR A 200 -8.13 -13.80 -41.80
C TYR A 200 -7.67 -12.35 -41.68
N ILE A 201 -8.44 -11.48 -41.00
CA ILE A 201 -8.01 -10.10 -40.75
C ILE A 201 -6.94 -10.15 -39.66
N PRO A 202 -5.69 -9.72 -39.91
CA PRO A 202 -4.65 -9.75 -38.88
C PRO A 202 -4.92 -8.72 -37.78
N MET A 203 -4.55 -9.03 -36.53
CA MET A 203 -4.63 -8.11 -35.38
C MET A 203 -6.04 -7.56 -35.13
N SER A 204 -7.06 -8.39 -35.35
CA SER A 204 -8.46 -7.96 -35.25
C SER A 204 -8.99 -8.11 -33.82
N ASP A 205 -8.29 -7.61 -32.82
CA ASP A 205 -8.71 -7.65 -31.42
C ASP A 205 -10.12 -7.04 -31.27
N GLY A 206 -10.93 -7.57 -30.35
CA GLY A 206 -12.30 -7.09 -30.15
C GLY A 206 -12.32 -5.78 -29.34
N ILE A 207 -11.88 -5.84 -28.09
CA ILE A 207 -11.77 -4.69 -27.18
C ILE A 207 -10.40 -4.68 -26.52
N ASP A 208 -9.71 -3.54 -26.58
CA ASP A 208 -8.40 -3.31 -25.99
C ASP A 208 -8.51 -2.25 -24.89
N ILE A 209 -8.18 -2.63 -23.65
CA ILE A 209 -8.15 -1.75 -22.49
C ILE A 209 -6.69 -1.44 -22.16
N ASP A 210 -6.23 -0.22 -22.40
CA ASP A 210 -4.83 0.18 -22.24
C ASP A 210 -4.69 1.35 -21.25
N SER A 211 -3.93 1.13 -20.18
CA SER A 211 -3.65 2.11 -19.12
C SER A 211 -4.90 2.89 -18.66
N SER A 212 -6.01 2.17 -18.43
CA SER A 212 -7.33 2.74 -18.16
C SER A 212 -7.94 2.15 -16.88
N THR A 213 -8.79 2.92 -16.19
CA THR A 213 -9.32 2.54 -14.87
C THR A 213 -10.84 2.62 -14.79
N ARG A 214 -11.44 1.74 -13.99
CA ARG A 214 -12.91 1.61 -13.87
C ARG A 214 -13.57 1.35 -15.23
N VAL A 215 -13.27 0.18 -15.81
CA VAL A 215 -13.88 -0.25 -17.07
C VAL A 215 -14.83 -1.42 -16.79
N HIS A 216 -16.08 -1.30 -17.26
CA HIS A 216 -17.09 -2.35 -17.18
C HIS A 216 -17.48 -2.80 -18.58
N ILE A 217 -17.40 -4.10 -18.83
CA ILE A 217 -17.82 -4.71 -20.09
C ILE A 217 -18.84 -5.79 -19.78
N SER A 218 -20.05 -5.72 -20.33
CA SER A 218 -21.09 -6.71 -20.07
C SER A 218 -21.93 -7.11 -21.28
N ASN A 219 -22.43 -8.35 -21.29
CA ASN A 219 -23.40 -8.84 -22.29
C ASN A 219 -22.91 -8.75 -23.76
N CYS A 220 -21.60 -8.82 -24.01
CA CYS A 220 -21.04 -8.75 -25.35
C CYS A 220 -20.90 -10.15 -25.98
N ASP A 221 -21.18 -10.29 -27.28
CA ASP A 221 -20.90 -11.50 -28.08
C ASP A 221 -19.79 -11.16 -29.09
N ILE A 222 -18.61 -11.78 -28.98
CA ILE A 222 -17.40 -11.41 -29.74
C ILE A 222 -16.86 -12.63 -30.51
N ASP A 223 -16.54 -12.42 -31.79
CA ASP A 223 -15.98 -13.42 -32.71
C ASP A 223 -14.96 -12.74 -33.65
N VAL A 224 -13.68 -13.04 -33.46
CA VAL A 224 -12.57 -12.29 -34.08
C VAL A 224 -11.33 -13.15 -34.32
N ASN A 225 -10.35 -12.65 -35.07
CA ASN A 225 -9.12 -13.39 -35.37
C ASN A 225 -7.96 -13.21 -34.37
N ASP A 226 -8.06 -12.31 -33.40
CA ASP A 226 -7.06 -12.18 -32.33
C ASP A 226 -7.74 -12.24 -30.95
N ASP A 227 -7.26 -11.57 -29.91
CA ASP A 227 -7.89 -11.60 -28.60
C ASP A 227 -9.31 -10.99 -28.63
N CYS A 228 -10.31 -11.67 -28.05
CA CYS A 228 -11.65 -11.10 -27.96
C CYS A 228 -11.65 -9.83 -27.08
N ILE A 229 -10.99 -9.90 -25.93
CA ILE A 229 -10.66 -8.73 -25.10
C ILE A 229 -9.19 -8.84 -24.67
N ALA A 230 -8.44 -7.74 -24.77
CA ALA A 230 -7.07 -7.64 -24.30
C ALA A 230 -6.91 -6.49 -23.28
N VAL A 231 -6.41 -6.81 -22.09
CA VAL A 231 -6.03 -5.83 -21.06
C VAL A 231 -4.52 -5.56 -21.17
N LYS A 232 -4.16 -4.29 -21.28
CA LYS A 232 -2.82 -3.77 -21.61
C LYS A 232 -2.49 -2.54 -20.75
N SER A 233 -1.24 -2.12 -20.72
CA SER A 233 -0.73 -0.94 -20.00
C SER A 233 0.61 -0.47 -20.56
N GLY A 234 0.75 -0.44 -21.89
CA GLY A 234 1.99 -0.05 -22.55
C GLY A 234 3.07 -1.13 -22.58
N LYS A 235 4.15 -0.88 -23.33
CA LYS A 235 5.15 -1.89 -23.70
C LYS A 235 6.59 -1.43 -23.43
N ASP A 236 7.36 -2.34 -22.86
CA ASP A 236 8.79 -2.20 -22.57
C ASP A 236 9.09 -0.87 -21.84
N GLU A 237 10.18 -0.20 -22.24
CA GLU A 237 10.62 1.09 -21.70
C GLU A 237 9.54 2.16 -21.81
N ASP A 238 8.76 2.19 -22.90
CA ASP A 238 7.72 3.21 -23.08
C ASP A 238 6.56 3.03 -22.09
N GLY A 239 6.12 1.79 -21.88
CA GLY A 239 5.11 1.48 -20.87
C GLY A 239 5.58 1.79 -19.46
N ARG A 240 6.84 1.46 -19.13
CA ARG A 240 7.46 1.80 -17.84
C ARG A 240 7.67 3.30 -17.65
N ARG A 241 7.98 4.04 -18.72
CA ARG A 241 8.10 5.50 -18.71
C ARG A 241 6.76 6.17 -18.42
N VAL A 242 5.69 5.65 -19.02
CA VAL A 242 4.33 6.18 -18.82
C VAL A 242 3.79 5.82 -17.43
N ASP A 243 4.10 4.62 -16.93
CA ASP A 243 3.77 4.15 -15.58
C ASP A 243 2.30 4.33 -15.19
N LYS A 244 1.40 3.92 -16.10
CA LYS A 244 -0.05 3.94 -15.86
C LYS A 244 -0.62 2.54 -15.99
N PRO A 245 -1.14 1.95 -14.90
CA PRO A 245 -1.72 0.62 -14.96
C PRO A 245 -3.09 0.62 -15.64
N SER A 246 -3.50 -0.55 -16.11
CA SER A 246 -4.93 -0.85 -16.30
C SER A 246 -5.47 -1.48 -15.03
N GLU A 247 -6.52 -0.90 -14.44
CA GLU A 247 -6.99 -1.36 -13.13
C GLU A 247 -8.49 -1.16 -12.85
N ASN A 248 -9.02 -1.98 -11.95
CA ASN A 248 -10.44 -1.99 -11.56
C ASN A 248 -11.35 -2.25 -12.78
N ILE A 249 -11.19 -3.42 -13.37
CA ILE A 249 -11.88 -3.83 -14.60
C ILE A 249 -12.80 -5.00 -14.29
N LEU A 250 -14.07 -4.90 -14.71
CA LEU A 250 -15.06 -5.98 -14.61
C LEU A 250 -15.54 -6.36 -16.01
N ILE A 251 -15.43 -7.64 -16.35
CA ILE A 251 -15.91 -8.22 -17.60
C ILE A 251 -16.90 -9.32 -17.24
N GLU A 252 -18.16 -9.21 -17.63
CA GLU A 252 -19.16 -10.19 -17.21
C GLU A 252 -20.26 -10.51 -18.23
N ASN A 253 -20.84 -11.71 -18.13
CA ASN A 253 -21.98 -12.12 -18.95
C ASN A 253 -21.71 -12.10 -20.47
N CYS A 254 -20.46 -12.28 -20.87
CA CYS A 254 -20.04 -12.23 -22.29
C CYS A 254 -19.97 -13.63 -22.92
N ARG A 255 -20.09 -13.67 -24.25
CA ARG A 255 -19.86 -14.86 -25.07
C ARG A 255 -18.66 -14.62 -25.99
N PHE A 256 -17.61 -15.39 -25.78
CA PHE A 256 -16.38 -15.35 -26.57
C PHE A 256 -16.34 -16.56 -27.50
N ARG A 257 -16.46 -16.34 -28.80
CA ARG A 257 -16.40 -17.39 -29.83
C ARG A 257 -14.95 -17.57 -30.27
N TYR A 258 -14.70 -17.72 -31.57
CA TYR A 258 -13.34 -17.79 -32.09
C TYR A 258 -12.57 -16.50 -31.76
N GLY A 259 -11.30 -16.70 -31.43
CA GLY A 259 -10.36 -15.68 -30.97
C GLY A 259 -9.09 -16.33 -30.42
N HIS A 260 -7.97 -15.62 -30.46
CA HIS A 260 -6.71 -16.06 -29.88
C HIS A 260 -6.74 -16.07 -28.34
N GLY A 261 -7.67 -15.35 -27.72
CA GLY A 261 -7.97 -15.44 -26.30
C GLY A 261 -9.38 -14.99 -25.98
N GLY A 262 -9.95 -15.48 -24.88
CA GLY A 262 -11.24 -15.01 -24.37
C GLY A 262 -11.07 -13.63 -23.73
N VAL A 263 -10.39 -13.60 -22.58
CA VAL A 263 -9.81 -12.38 -22.03
C VAL A 263 -8.32 -12.61 -21.85
N SER A 264 -7.52 -11.77 -22.51
CA SER A 264 -6.06 -11.83 -22.50
C SER A 264 -5.50 -10.72 -21.63
N ILE A 265 -4.54 -11.06 -20.78
CA ILE A 265 -3.75 -10.10 -20.02
C ILE A 265 -2.37 -9.99 -20.71
N GLY A 266 -2.05 -8.79 -21.23
CA GLY A 266 -0.82 -8.51 -21.98
C GLY A 266 -0.92 -8.67 -23.50
N SER A 267 0.17 -8.64 -24.27
CA SER A 267 1.58 -8.69 -23.80
C SER A 267 2.15 -7.34 -23.36
N GLU A 268 1.49 -6.26 -23.73
CA GLU A 268 1.85 -4.89 -23.39
C GLU A 268 1.39 -4.60 -21.97
N MET A 269 2.12 -5.07 -20.95
CA MET A 269 1.71 -4.96 -19.53
C MET A 269 2.69 -4.16 -18.66
N SER A 270 3.56 -3.37 -19.29
CA SER A 270 4.73 -2.76 -18.66
C SER A 270 4.40 -1.68 -17.62
N GLY A 271 3.25 -1.00 -17.75
CA GLY A 271 2.74 -0.06 -16.74
C GLY A 271 1.95 -0.75 -15.60
N GLY A 272 1.85 -2.08 -15.63
CA GLY A 272 1.13 -2.89 -14.65
C GLY A 272 -0.35 -3.15 -14.98
N ILE A 273 -0.92 -4.25 -14.51
CA ILE A 273 -2.34 -4.60 -14.64
C ILE A 273 -2.82 -5.18 -13.32
N ARG A 274 -3.87 -4.62 -12.71
CA ARG A 274 -4.34 -5.10 -11.41
C ARG A 274 -5.84 -4.98 -11.19
N ASN A 275 -6.39 -5.82 -10.31
CA ASN A 275 -7.82 -5.80 -9.94
C ASN A 275 -8.72 -5.97 -11.18
N VAL A 276 -8.58 -7.12 -11.85
CA VAL A 276 -9.40 -7.49 -13.02
C VAL A 276 -10.24 -8.71 -12.68
N GLU A 277 -11.55 -8.63 -12.87
CA GLU A 277 -12.49 -9.74 -12.68
C GLU A 277 -13.19 -10.07 -13.99
N VAL A 278 -13.16 -11.35 -14.38
CA VAL A 278 -13.85 -11.91 -15.53
C VAL A 278 -14.82 -12.96 -15.03
N ARG A 279 -16.13 -12.76 -15.20
CA ARG A 279 -17.13 -13.69 -14.65
C ARG A 279 -18.33 -14.01 -15.52
N HIS A 280 -18.93 -15.17 -15.31
CA HIS A 280 -20.18 -15.57 -15.96
C HIS A 280 -20.11 -15.57 -17.50
N CYS A 281 -18.97 -15.97 -18.07
CA CYS A 281 -18.75 -15.97 -19.51
C CYS A 281 -18.76 -17.37 -20.12
N VAL A 282 -19.12 -17.44 -21.41
CA VAL A 282 -19.06 -18.68 -22.21
C VAL A 282 -17.98 -18.53 -23.27
N MET A 283 -17.05 -19.49 -23.33
CA MET A 283 -15.99 -19.55 -24.34
C MET A 283 -16.19 -20.77 -25.23
N GLU A 284 -16.24 -20.57 -26.55
CA GLU A 284 -16.61 -21.62 -27.50
C GLU A 284 -16.01 -21.40 -28.89
N ALA A 285 -16.40 -22.25 -29.86
CA ALA A 285 -16.04 -22.13 -31.28
C ALA A 285 -14.51 -22.05 -31.51
N ASP A 286 -13.78 -23.01 -30.95
CA ASP A 286 -12.32 -23.11 -31.07
C ASP A 286 -11.55 -21.88 -30.56
N ASN A 287 -12.12 -21.12 -29.60
CA ASN A 287 -11.36 -20.11 -28.87
C ASN A 287 -10.02 -20.71 -28.40
N TRP A 288 -8.92 -20.02 -28.69
CA TRP A 288 -7.59 -20.61 -28.53
C TRP A 288 -7.24 -20.77 -27.06
N ALA A 289 -7.30 -19.69 -26.27
CA ALA A 289 -6.97 -19.69 -24.84
C ALA A 289 -7.94 -18.77 -24.08
N PRO A 290 -9.03 -19.32 -23.52
CA PRO A 290 -10.03 -18.57 -22.76
C PRO A 290 -9.44 -17.69 -21.65
N VAL A 291 -8.52 -18.26 -20.87
CA VAL A 291 -7.76 -17.60 -19.81
C VAL A 291 -6.32 -17.48 -20.27
N ARG A 292 -5.86 -16.26 -20.52
CA ARG A 292 -4.57 -16.04 -21.19
C ARG A 292 -3.74 -14.92 -20.57
N PHE A 293 -2.44 -15.20 -20.38
CA PHE A 293 -1.44 -14.27 -19.88
C PHE A 293 -0.21 -14.30 -20.77
N LYS A 294 0.21 -13.12 -21.22
CA LYS A 294 1.33 -12.95 -22.17
C LYS A 294 2.30 -11.92 -21.62
N SER A 295 3.58 -12.24 -21.60
CA SER A 295 4.64 -11.26 -21.35
C SER A 295 5.96 -11.69 -22.02
N GLN A 296 6.99 -10.86 -21.88
CA GLN A 296 8.37 -11.12 -22.29
C GLN A 296 9.31 -10.59 -21.21
N PRO A 297 10.55 -11.14 -21.08
CA PRO A 297 11.54 -10.65 -20.13
C PRO A 297 11.79 -9.14 -20.20
N SER A 298 11.63 -8.51 -21.37
CA SER A 298 11.85 -7.07 -21.55
C SER A 298 10.74 -6.16 -21.00
N ARG A 299 9.59 -6.72 -20.61
CA ARG A 299 8.38 -5.93 -20.30
C ARG A 299 8.45 -5.23 -18.94
N GLY A 300 9.00 -5.85 -17.91
CA GLY A 300 8.88 -5.36 -16.52
C GLY A 300 7.41 -5.28 -16.10
N GLY A 301 7.10 -4.45 -15.10
CA GLY A 301 5.72 -4.26 -14.63
C GLY A 301 5.17 -5.46 -13.86
N VAL A 302 3.99 -5.27 -13.24
CA VAL A 302 3.36 -6.26 -12.37
C VAL A 302 1.92 -6.54 -12.82
N VAL A 303 1.58 -7.82 -13.00
CA VAL A 303 0.22 -8.31 -13.16
C VAL A 303 -0.21 -8.99 -11.87
N GLU A 304 -1.23 -8.46 -11.20
CA GLU A 304 -1.69 -9.01 -9.91
C GLU A 304 -3.19 -8.87 -9.65
N ASN A 305 -3.73 -9.72 -8.78
CA ASN A 305 -5.13 -9.69 -8.35
C ASN A 305 -6.11 -9.84 -9.54
N ILE A 306 -5.98 -10.95 -10.26
CA ILE A 306 -6.82 -11.28 -11.41
C ILE A 306 -7.72 -12.46 -11.05
N ILE A 307 -9.03 -12.32 -11.29
CA ILE A 307 -10.03 -13.34 -10.99
C ILE A 307 -10.72 -13.75 -12.28
N TYR A 308 -10.75 -15.04 -12.54
CA TYR A 308 -11.59 -15.66 -13.56
C TYR A 308 -12.58 -16.59 -12.86
N SER A 309 -13.88 -16.27 -12.89
CA SER A 309 -14.91 -17.03 -12.18
C SER A 309 -16.09 -17.43 -13.05
N ASP A 310 -16.69 -18.60 -12.79
CA ASP A 310 -17.94 -19.03 -13.43
C ASP A 310 -17.87 -19.06 -14.96
N LEU A 311 -16.83 -19.72 -15.49
CA LEU A 311 -16.57 -19.80 -16.92
C LEU A 311 -16.93 -21.16 -17.49
N MET A 312 -17.61 -21.15 -18.64
CA MET A 312 -17.99 -22.37 -19.35
C MET A 312 -17.19 -22.52 -20.65
N LEU A 313 -16.34 -23.54 -20.71
CA LEU A 313 -15.50 -23.83 -21.88
C LEU A 313 -16.16 -24.91 -22.76
N LYS A 314 -16.47 -24.59 -24.02
CA LYS A 314 -17.15 -25.49 -24.96
C LYS A 314 -16.28 -25.73 -26.19
N ASN A 315 -15.52 -26.82 -26.19
CA ASN A 315 -14.63 -27.22 -27.28
C ASN A 315 -13.63 -26.11 -27.64
N THR A 316 -12.93 -25.58 -26.65
CA THR A 316 -11.84 -24.60 -26.86
C THR A 316 -10.51 -25.35 -27.09
N ARG A 317 -9.52 -24.70 -27.71
CA ARG A 317 -8.22 -25.37 -27.97
C ARG A 317 -7.42 -25.57 -26.69
N GLN A 318 -7.42 -24.58 -25.81
CA GLN A 318 -6.81 -24.63 -24.48
C GLN A 318 -7.81 -24.22 -23.41
N ALA A 319 -7.54 -24.51 -22.14
CA ALA A 319 -8.19 -23.82 -21.02
C ALA A 319 -7.35 -22.63 -20.55
N PHE A 320 -6.05 -22.86 -20.32
CA PHE A 320 -5.14 -21.90 -19.68
C PHE A 320 -3.85 -21.74 -20.51
N GLU A 321 -3.46 -20.50 -20.80
CA GLU A 321 -2.14 -20.21 -21.39
C GLU A 321 -1.49 -19.04 -20.67
N PHE A 322 -0.48 -19.33 -19.85
CA PHE A 322 0.40 -18.33 -19.26
C PHE A 322 1.77 -18.52 -19.88
N ASN A 323 2.25 -17.51 -20.60
CA ASN A 323 3.53 -17.57 -21.28
C ASN A 323 4.29 -16.25 -21.10
N MET A 324 5.30 -16.29 -20.23
CA MET A 324 6.15 -15.13 -19.92
C MET A 324 7.32 -14.94 -20.89
N GLU A 325 7.46 -15.83 -21.87
CA GLU A 325 8.38 -15.73 -23.02
C GLU A 325 7.61 -15.67 -24.34
N TRP A 326 6.44 -15.00 -24.33
CA TRP A 326 5.53 -14.95 -25.46
C TRP A 326 6.18 -14.30 -26.69
N ARG A 327 6.25 -15.02 -27.83
CA ARG A 327 6.72 -14.51 -29.14
C ARG A 327 8.06 -13.76 -29.08
N MET A 328 9.09 -14.35 -28.47
CA MET A 328 10.46 -13.86 -28.61
C MET A 328 10.94 -14.06 -30.05
N VAL A 329 10.86 -13.01 -30.88
CA VAL A 329 11.38 -13.00 -32.25
C VAL A 329 12.64 -12.14 -32.29
N PRO A 330 13.76 -12.62 -32.89
CA PRO A 330 14.99 -11.84 -33.01
C PRO A 330 14.80 -10.48 -33.72
N PRO A 331 15.53 -9.42 -33.29
CA PRO A 331 16.40 -9.39 -32.12
C PRO A 331 15.58 -9.38 -30.82
N ILE A 332 15.91 -10.30 -29.92
CA ILE A 332 15.29 -10.36 -28.59
C ILE A 332 15.77 -9.14 -27.81
N LYS A 333 14.82 -8.31 -27.35
CA LYS A 333 15.15 -7.17 -26.49
C LYS A 333 15.76 -7.68 -25.19
N PRO A 334 16.74 -6.96 -24.59
CA PRO A 334 17.29 -7.35 -23.31
C PRO A 334 16.17 -7.42 -22.25
N PRO A 335 16.30 -8.33 -21.26
CA PRO A 335 15.41 -8.34 -20.11
C PRO A 335 15.36 -6.97 -19.42
N SER A 336 14.20 -6.62 -18.89
CA SER A 336 14.08 -5.44 -18.04
C SER A 336 14.58 -5.75 -16.64
N ASP A 337 14.95 -4.70 -15.92
CA ASP A 337 15.22 -4.74 -14.50
C ASP A 337 14.28 -3.75 -13.78
N PRO A 338 13.32 -4.23 -12.96
CA PRO A 338 13.03 -5.64 -12.66
C PRO A 338 12.36 -6.39 -13.83
N LEU A 339 12.41 -7.73 -13.81
CA LEU A 339 11.66 -8.62 -14.71
C LEU A 339 10.13 -8.47 -14.53
N PRO A 340 9.30 -8.87 -15.52
CA PRO A 340 7.85 -8.88 -15.34
C PRO A 340 7.43 -9.85 -14.23
N VAL A 341 6.47 -9.45 -13.41
CA VAL A 341 5.90 -10.28 -12.33
C VAL A 341 4.45 -10.61 -12.62
N VAL A 342 4.05 -11.87 -12.42
CA VAL A 342 2.64 -12.32 -12.47
C VAL A 342 2.32 -13.08 -11.19
N ARG A 343 1.35 -12.57 -10.41
CA ARG A 343 0.98 -13.19 -9.13
C ARG A 343 -0.50 -13.02 -8.75
N ASN A 344 -0.95 -13.75 -7.74
CA ASN A 344 -2.28 -13.60 -7.11
C ASN A 344 -3.41 -13.76 -8.12
N ILE A 345 -3.50 -14.93 -8.74
CA ILE A 345 -4.49 -15.27 -9.75
C ILE A 345 -5.47 -16.29 -9.18
N LYS A 346 -6.78 -16.03 -9.26
CA LYS A 346 -7.82 -16.96 -8.80
C LYS A 346 -8.64 -17.46 -9.98
N ILE A 347 -8.78 -18.78 -10.09
CA ILE A 347 -9.59 -19.44 -11.11
C ILE A 347 -10.67 -20.25 -10.39
N ILE A 348 -11.93 -19.81 -10.50
CA ILE A 348 -13.03 -20.29 -9.68
C ILE A 348 -14.16 -20.80 -10.57
N ASN A 349 -14.69 -22.00 -10.32
CA ASN A 349 -15.83 -22.54 -11.04
C ASN A 349 -15.66 -22.51 -12.58
N VAL A 350 -14.48 -22.89 -13.07
CA VAL A 350 -14.20 -22.99 -14.52
C VAL A 350 -14.32 -24.44 -14.96
N SER A 351 -15.25 -24.71 -15.88
CA SER A 351 -15.54 -26.09 -16.29
C SER A 351 -15.78 -26.21 -17.79
N GLY A 352 -15.39 -27.35 -18.38
CA GLY A 352 -15.63 -27.58 -19.79
C GLY A 352 -14.82 -28.68 -20.47
N THR A 353 -15.05 -28.83 -21.78
CA THR A 353 -14.27 -29.73 -22.65
C THR A 353 -13.35 -28.91 -23.55
N VAL A 354 -12.07 -29.25 -23.58
CA VAL A 354 -11.00 -28.54 -24.30
C VAL A 354 -10.09 -29.52 -25.05
N GLU A 355 -9.30 -29.08 -26.03
CA GLU A 355 -8.35 -29.99 -26.69
C GLU A 355 -7.14 -30.32 -25.79
N LYS A 356 -6.57 -29.33 -25.11
CA LYS A 356 -5.52 -29.51 -24.09
C LYS A 356 -5.78 -28.59 -22.90
N VAL A 357 -5.38 -28.97 -21.69
CA VAL A 357 -5.54 -28.08 -20.53
C VAL A 357 -4.71 -26.81 -20.71
N GLY A 358 -3.44 -26.96 -21.10
CA GLY A 358 -2.60 -25.86 -21.57
C GLY A 358 -1.24 -25.78 -20.88
N ILE A 359 -0.75 -24.56 -20.65
CA ILE A 359 0.58 -24.31 -20.06
C ILE A 359 0.57 -23.12 -19.09
N MET A 360 1.36 -23.24 -18.02
CA MET A 360 1.81 -22.13 -17.20
C MET A 360 3.33 -22.10 -17.20
N HIS A 361 3.90 -21.17 -17.96
CA HIS A 361 5.33 -21.02 -18.16
C HIS A 361 5.79 -19.63 -17.68
N GLY A 362 6.42 -19.61 -16.50
CA GLY A 362 7.05 -18.43 -15.91
C GLY A 362 8.51 -18.26 -16.35
N LEU A 363 9.16 -17.20 -15.87
CA LEU A 363 10.59 -17.00 -16.07
C LEU A 363 11.38 -17.68 -14.93
N PRO A 364 12.57 -18.25 -15.17
CA PRO A 364 13.39 -18.85 -14.12
C PRO A 364 13.66 -17.91 -12.93
N ASP A 365 13.93 -16.64 -13.21
CA ASP A 365 14.23 -15.61 -12.21
C ASP A 365 13.01 -14.75 -11.83
N SER A 366 11.85 -15.02 -12.42
CA SER A 366 10.55 -14.41 -12.05
C SER A 366 9.43 -15.42 -12.30
N PRO A 367 9.29 -16.43 -11.42
CA PRO A 367 8.29 -17.47 -11.58
C PRO A 367 6.87 -16.87 -11.45
N ILE A 368 5.88 -17.53 -12.06
CA ILE A 368 4.46 -17.18 -11.84
C ILE A 368 4.07 -17.65 -10.44
N GLN A 369 3.44 -16.78 -9.63
CA GLN A 369 3.27 -17.01 -8.19
C GLN A 369 1.80 -16.99 -7.76
N ASN A 370 1.46 -17.74 -6.71
CA ASN A 370 0.18 -17.62 -6.01
C ASN A 370 -1.05 -17.74 -6.95
N VAL A 371 -1.14 -18.86 -7.67
CA VAL A 371 -2.33 -19.19 -8.49
C VAL A 371 -3.14 -20.24 -7.77
N SER A 372 -4.43 -20.01 -7.57
CA SER A 372 -5.34 -20.99 -6.95
C SER A 372 -6.50 -21.36 -7.85
N PHE A 373 -6.86 -22.64 -7.80
CA PHE A 373 -8.02 -23.19 -8.46
C PHE A 373 -9.08 -23.60 -7.44
N GLN A 374 -10.33 -23.24 -7.66
CA GLN A 374 -11.45 -23.62 -6.81
C GLN A 374 -12.59 -24.17 -7.68
N ASN A 375 -13.02 -25.41 -7.43
CA ASN A 375 -14.14 -26.05 -8.12
C ASN A 375 -14.03 -26.01 -9.67
N CYS A 376 -12.86 -26.33 -10.22
CA CYS A 376 -12.62 -26.36 -11.65
C CYS A 376 -12.63 -27.79 -12.19
N HIS A 377 -13.36 -28.03 -13.29
CA HIS A 377 -13.53 -29.37 -13.89
C HIS A 377 -13.24 -29.34 -15.40
N ILE A 378 -12.07 -29.83 -15.80
CA ILE A 378 -11.61 -29.78 -17.19
C ILE A 378 -11.49 -31.19 -17.77
N LYS A 379 -12.17 -31.44 -18.89
CA LYS A 379 -11.97 -32.62 -19.73
C LYS A 379 -11.13 -32.24 -20.94
N ALA A 380 -10.01 -32.91 -21.16
CA ALA A 380 -9.08 -32.60 -22.25
C ALA A 380 -8.49 -33.83 -22.94
N LYS A 381 -7.87 -33.67 -24.11
CA LYS A 381 -7.04 -34.75 -24.69
C LYS A 381 -5.68 -34.85 -23.99
N ARG A 382 -5.06 -33.71 -23.70
CA ARG A 382 -3.72 -33.61 -23.06
C ARG A 382 -3.75 -32.72 -21.81
N GLY A 383 -2.89 -33.05 -20.85
CA GLY A 383 -2.82 -32.42 -19.52
C GLY A 383 -2.25 -31.01 -19.47
N PHE A 384 -1.99 -30.55 -18.24
CA PHE A 384 -1.50 -29.22 -17.91
C PHE A 384 0.00 -29.23 -17.65
N VAL A 385 0.76 -28.36 -18.30
CA VAL A 385 2.20 -28.23 -18.08
C VAL A 385 2.49 -27.01 -17.21
N LEU A 386 3.21 -27.21 -16.12
CA LEU A 386 3.64 -26.17 -15.18
C LEU A 386 5.16 -26.06 -15.19
N GLU A 387 5.70 -24.88 -15.47
CA GLU A 387 7.13 -24.62 -15.57
C GLU A 387 7.50 -23.24 -15.01
N ASN A 388 8.53 -23.18 -14.17
CA ASN A 388 8.95 -21.95 -13.46
C ASN A 388 7.76 -21.29 -12.73
N VAL A 389 7.08 -22.08 -11.90
CA VAL A 389 5.92 -21.64 -11.13
C VAL A 389 6.19 -21.82 -9.64
N GLU A 390 5.49 -21.04 -8.82
CA GLU A 390 5.64 -21.04 -7.37
C GLU A 390 4.29 -20.87 -6.66
N ASN A 391 4.07 -21.65 -5.58
CA ASN A 391 2.85 -21.61 -4.78
C ASN A 391 1.56 -21.70 -5.63
N ILE A 392 1.45 -22.80 -6.38
CA ILE A 392 0.27 -23.09 -7.21
C ILE A 392 -0.63 -24.09 -6.48
N ASP A 393 -1.79 -23.62 -6.04
CA ASP A 393 -2.80 -24.47 -5.41
C ASP A 393 -3.70 -25.12 -6.47
N LEU A 394 -3.41 -26.38 -6.74
CA LEU A 394 -4.14 -27.22 -7.71
C LEU A 394 -5.27 -28.02 -7.04
N SER A 395 -5.51 -27.88 -5.73
CA SER A 395 -6.44 -28.74 -4.98
C SER A 395 -7.87 -28.70 -5.52
N GLY A 396 -8.32 -27.53 -6.00
CA GLY A 396 -9.63 -27.37 -6.63
C GLY A 396 -9.64 -27.56 -8.14
N LEU A 397 -8.61 -28.15 -8.75
CA LEU A 397 -8.55 -28.43 -10.20
C LEU A 397 -8.66 -29.93 -10.49
N HIS A 398 -9.80 -30.35 -11.02
CA HIS A 398 -10.05 -31.71 -11.47
C HIS A 398 -9.87 -31.81 -12.99
N ILE A 399 -8.90 -32.63 -13.42
CA ILE A 399 -8.58 -32.83 -14.84
C ILE A 399 -8.82 -34.29 -15.21
N THR A 400 -9.55 -34.52 -16.30
CA THR A 400 -9.62 -35.82 -16.98
C THR A 400 -8.97 -35.70 -18.36
N VAL A 401 -7.93 -36.51 -18.62
CA VAL A 401 -7.21 -36.54 -19.92
C VAL A 401 -7.40 -37.86 -20.66
N GLU A 402 -7.38 -37.80 -21.99
CA GLU A 402 -7.34 -38.99 -22.85
C GLU A 402 -5.92 -39.56 -23.01
N GLU A 403 -4.90 -38.71 -22.98
CA GLU A 403 -3.49 -39.06 -23.22
C GLU A 403 -2.54 -38.37 -22.23
N GLY A 404 -1.57 -39.12 -21.70
CA GLY A 404 -0.51 -38.62 -20.83
C GLY A 404 -0.94 -38.32 -19.39
N GLU A 405 -0.07 -37.65 -18.64
CA GLU A 405 -0.35 -37.25 -17.27
C GLU A 405 -1.28 -36.01 -17.24
N PRO A 406 -2.28 -35.95 -16.32
CA PRO A 406 -3.14 -34.78 -16.17
C PRO A 406 -2.38 -33.50 -15.83
N ILE A 407 -1.28 -33.61 -15.09
CA ILE A 407 -0.41 -32.52 -14.67
C ILE A 407 1.05 -32.96 -14.86
N VAL A 408 1.86 -32.10 -15.50
CA VAL A 408 3.30 -32.29 -15.67
C VAL A 408 4.02 -31.06 -15.14
N ILE A 409 4.88 -31.24 -14.15
CA ILE A 409 5.67 -30.16 -13.53
C ILE A 409 7.14 -30.29 -13.99
N ARG A 410 7.74 -29.21 -14.50
CA ARG A 410 9.12 -29.17 -15.04
C ARG A 410 9.88 -27.96 -14.53
N ASN A 411 11.19 -28.09 -14.34
CA ASN A 411 12.11 -27.00 -13.96
C ASN A 411 11.62 -26.14 -12.78
N THR A 412 10.71 -26.66 -11.96
CA THR A 412 10.44 -26.13 -10.63
C THR A 412 11.66 -26.48 -9.82
N ALA A 413 12.50 -25.49 -9.50
CA ALA A 413 13.66 -25.74 -8.66
C ALA A 413 13.23 -26.58 -7.44
N PRO A 414 13.74 -27.81 -7.27
CA PRO A 414 13.65 -28.48 -5.99
C PRO A 414 14.66 -27.74 -5.11
N ARG A 415 14.19 -26.67 -4.46
CA ARG A 415 14.92 -26.10 -3.34
C ARG A 415 14.39 -26.84 -2.11
N ASP A 416 14.86 -28.06 -1.90
CA ASP A 416 14.99 -28.51 -0.51
C ASP A 416 15.92 -27.46 0.15
N ASN A 417 15.35 -26.66 1.05
CA ASN A 417 15.72 -25.31 1.51
C ASN A 417 14.87 -24.13 0.97
N VAL A 418 13.60 -24.34 0.62
CA VAL A 418 12.62 -23.25 0.52
C VAL A 418 12.30 -22.79 1.94
N PHE A 419 12.91 -21.68 2.35
CA PHE A 419 12.25 -20.74 3.24
C PHE A 419 10.85 -20.51 2.67
N HIS A 420 9.80 -20.91 3.39
CA HIS A 420 8.44 -20.64 2.94
C HIS A 420 8.32 -19.13 2.75
N LYS A 421 8.04 -18.76 1.50
CA LYS A 421 7.82 -17.40 0.99
C LYS A 421 6.50 -16.83 1.53
N GLU A 422 6.24 -17.03 2.82
CA GLU A 422 5.29 -16.23 3.58
C GLU A 422 5.83 -14.80 3.49
N SER A 423 5.16 -13.99 2.66
CA SER A 423 5.53 -12.59 2.46
C SER A 423 5.69 -11.94 3.82
N LEU A 424 6.90 -11.45 4.12
CA LEU A 424 7.21 -10.63 5.30
C LEU A 424 6.34 -9.37 5.38
N SER A 425 5.56 -9.09 4.33
CA SER A 425 4.78 -7.87 4.13
C SER A 425 3.25 -8.07 4.14
N SER A 426 2.74 -9.31 4.30
CA SER A 426 1.30 -9.60 4.26
C SER A 426 0.86 -10.63 5.29
N VAL A 427 -0.36 -10.48 5.79
CA VAL A 427 -1.00 -11.42 6.72
C VAL A 427 -1.11 -12.81 6.09
N SER A 428 -0.68 -13.85 6.82
CA SER A 428 -0.84 -15.24 6.42
C SER A 428 -2.27 -15.73 6.66
N ASN A 429 -2.72 -16.70 5.86
CA ASN A 429 -4.05 -17.32 5.99
C ASN A 429 -3.94 -18.84 6.22
N LEU A 430 -3.03 -19.25 7.11
CA LEU A 430 -2.82 -20.65 7.48
C LEU A 430 -3.90 -21.16 8.43
N THR A 431 -4.18 -22.46 8.34
CA THR A 431 -5.03 -23.21 9.28
C THR A 431 -4.28 -23.53 10.58
N ALA A 432 -5.01 -23.77 11.67
CA ALA A 432 -4.44 -24.21 12.94
C ALA A 432 -3.61 -25.50 12.77
N GLY A 433 -4.08 -26.43 11.94
CA GLY A 433 -3.37 -27.67 11.61
C GLY A 433 -2.02 -27.41 10.94
N GLU A 434 -1.97 -26.54 9.93
CA GLU A 434 -0.71 -26.14 9.28
C GLU A 434 0.24 -25.44 10.25
N ILE A 435 -0.28 -24.53 11.07
CA ILE A 435 0.51 -23.81 12.06
C ILE A 435 1.12 -24.78 13.07
N ALA A 436 0.34 -25.77 13.53
CA ALA A 436 0.77 -26.79 14.49
C ALA A 436 1.96 -27.61 13.98
N THR A 437 2.01 -27.93 12.68
CA THR A 437 3.11 -28.72 12.10
C THR A 437 4.50 -28.09 12.28
N ARG A 438 4.55 -26.75 12.37
CA ARG A 438 5.79 -25.99 12.52
C ARG A 438 5.95 -25.40 13.92
N PHE A 439 4.92 -25.41 14.77
CA PHE A 439 4.96 -24.77 16.09
C PHE A 439 6.12 -25.22 16.97
N LYS A 440 6.42 -26.53 17.00
CA LYS A 440 7.52 -27.05 17.81
C LYS A 440 8.89 -26.50 17.37
N ASN A 441 9.07 -26.34 16.06
CA ASN A 441 10.28 -25.83 15.43
C ASN A 441 9.95 -24.84 14.32
N PRO A 442 9.63 -23.58 14.67
CA PRO A 442 9.25 -22.59 13.68
C PRO A 442 10.42 -22.27 12.73
N PRO A 443 10.13 -21.68 11.56
CA PRO A 443 11.16 -21.21 10.65
C PRO A 443 12.16 -20.23 11.31
N PRO A 444 13.43 -20.18 10.86
CA PRO A 444 14.49 -19.36 11.47
C PRO A 444 14.15 -17.88 11.61
N GLN A 445 13.45 -17.28 10.63
CA GLN A 445 13.12 -15.85 10.59
C GLN A 445 12.21 -15.35 11.72
N TYR A 446 11.60 -16.27 12.47
CA TYR A 446 10.78 -15.94 13.64
C TYR A 446 11.59 -15.91 14.95
N SER A 447 12.88 -16.28 14.91
CA SER A 447 13.79 -16.15 16.06
C SER A 447 13.97 -14.67 16.41
N LEU A 448 14.35 -14.40 17.67
CA LEU A 448 14.84 -13.07 18.03
C LEU A 448 16.09 -12.74 17.21
N SER A 449 16.29 -11.46 16.90
CA SER A 449 17.52 -10.99 16.25
C SER A 449 18.53 -10.55 17.31
N PHE A 450 19.79 -10.90 17.11
CA PHE A 450 20.90 -10.26 17.82
C PHE A 450 21.46 -9.13 16.99
N TYR A 451 21.49 -7.93 17.57
CA TYR A 451 22.25 -6.82 17.01
C TYR A 451 23.74 -7.06 17.25
N TRP A 452 24.39 -7.63 16.23
CA TRP A 452 25.73 -8.20 16.31
C TRP A 452 26.75 -7.18 15.85
N GLY A 453 27.37 -6.51 16.82
CA GLY A 453 28.27 -5.40 16.54
C GLY A 453 29.72 -5.81 16.37
N TRP A 454 30.30 -5.40 15.25
CA TRP A 454 31.64 -5.80 14.84
C TRP A 454 32.70 -4.82 15.34
N ASP A 455 32.96 -4.83 16.64
CA ASP A 455 34.06 -4.06 17.23
C ASP A 455 35.40 -4.80 17.11
N GLY A 456 36.42 -4.12 16.61
CA GLY A 456 37.78 -4.63 16.46
C GLY A 456 37.97 -5.49 15.20
N LYS A 457 38.99 -6.36 15.23
CA LYS A 457 39.32 -7.24 14.10
C LYS A 457 38.43 -8.49 14.08
N VAL A 458 37.32 -8.42 13.35
CA VAL A 458 36.41 -9.55 13.13
C VAL A 458 36.93 -10.40 11.96
N THR A 459 37.47 -11.58 12.26
CA THR A 459 37.94 -12.56 11.25
C THR A 459 36.87 -13.62 10.98
N GLU A 460 37.04 -14.43 9.93
CA GLU A 460 36.12 -15.54 9.64
C GLU A 460 35.98 -16.50 10.83
N GLU A 461 37.07 -16.76 11.58
CA GLU A 461 37.02 -17.61 12.78
C GLU A 461 36.20 -16.98 13.91
N VAL A 462 36.22 -15.65 14.04
CA VAL A 462 35.36 -14.94 15.00
C VAL A 462 33.90 -15.04 14.56
N MET A 463 33.63 -14.82 13.26
CA MET A 463 32.27 -14.93 12.70
C MET A 463 31.69 -16.32 12.86
N ALA A 464 32.46 -17.36 12.50
CA ALA A 464 32.02 -18.75 12.64
C ALA A 464 31.75 -19.11 14.10
N ARG A 465 32.66 -18.74 15.01
CA ARG A 465 32.48 -18.97 16.46
C ARG A 465 31.24 -18.28 17.02
N ASP A 466 31.02 -17.01 16.66
CA ASP A 466 29.86 -16.24 17.13
C ASP A 466 28.56 -16.84 16.61
N LEU A 467 28.49 -17.14 15.30
CA LEU A 467 27.31 -17.76 14.69
C LEU A 467 27.02 -19.15 15.27
N ASP A 468 28.06 -19.97 15.50
CA ASP A 468 27.93 -21.28 16.17
C ASP A 468 27.36 -21.12 17.59
N GLU A 469 27.88 -20.15 18.36
CA GLU A 469 27.42 -19.86 19.72
C GLU A 469 25.94 -19.40 19.72
N PHE A 470 25.58 -18.48 18.83
CA PHE A 470 24.20 -18.00 18.69
C PHE A 470 23.25 -19.13 18.30
N ARG A 471 23.64 -19.96 17.32
CA ARG A 471 22.86 -21.09 16.85
C ARG A 471 22.64 -22.13 17.95
N SER A 472 23.69 -22.43 18.73
CA SER A 472 23.62 -23.35 19.87
C SER A 472 22.67 -22.86 20.99
N ASN A 473 22.44 -21.55 21.05
CA ASN A 473 21.51 -20.89 21.96
C ASN A 473 20.13 -20.57 21.34
N ASN A 474 19.75 -21.27 20.26
CA ASN A 474 18.45 -21.10 19.56
C ASN A 474 18.20 -19.71 18.96
N VAL A 475 19.26 -18.92 18.74
CA VAL A 475 19.18 -17.67 17.97
C VAL A 475 19.52 -17.99 16.52
N SER A 476 18.67 -17.54 15.60
CA SER A 476 18.84 -17.84 14.17
C SER A 476 18.67 -16.64 13.27
N VAL A 477 18.59 -15.44 13.86
CA VAL A 477 18.61 -14.17 13.13
C VAL A 477 19.69 -13.28 13.76
N VAL A 478 20.49 -12.64 12.91
CA VAL A 478 21.45 -11.61 13.33
C VAL A 478 21.26 -10.36 12.49
N THR A 479 21.46 -9.21 13.11
CA THR A 479 21.55 -7.91 12.43
C THR A 479 23.02 -7.50 12.46
N ILE A 480 23.69 -7.51 11.31
CA ILE A 480 25.11 -7.17 11.22
C ILE A 480 25.27 -5.67 11.37
N GLU A 481 25.95 -5.25 12.42
CA GLU A 481 26.24 -3.85 12.66
C GLU A 481 27.75 -3.55 12.60
N PRO A 482 28.18 -2.54 11.82
CA PRO A 482 29.55 -2.05 11.88
C PRO A 482 29.88 -1.46 13.26
N GLY A 483 30.99 -1.93 13.86
CA GLY A 483 31.51 -1.42 15.14
C GLY A 483 32.72 -0.50 14.99
N TYR A 484 33.37 -0.18 16.11
CA TYR A 484 34.59 0.63 16.15
C TYR A 484 35.84 -0.24 16.01
N ASP A 485 36.99 0.38 15.72
CA ASP A 485 38.30 -0.31 15.63
C ASP A 485 38.37 -1.44 14.59
N MET A 486 37.49 -1.42 13.60
CA MET A 486 37.50 -2.39 12.50
C MET A 486 38.76 -2.22 11.63
N ASP A 487 39.29 -3.35 11.15
CA ASP A 487 40.41 -3.40 10.21
C ASP A 487 40.03 -2.90 8.80
N ASN A 488 38.74 -2.95 8.46
CA ASN A 488 38.17 -2.38 7.23
C ASN A 488 37.07 -1.36 7.56
N PRO A 489 37.19 -0.09 7.11
CA PRO A 489 36.17 0.93 7.33
C PRO A 489 34.82 0.57 6.71
N TYR A 490 33.73 1.05 7.29
CA TYR A 490 32.38 0.84 6.76
C TYR A 490 32.26 1.40 5.33
N LEU A 491 31.62 0.64 4.43
CA LEU A 491 31.50 0.87 2.98
C LEU A 491 32.83 0.88 2.18
N SER A 492 33.89 0.28 2.72
CA SER A 492 35.09 -0.08 1.96
C SER A 492 34.92 -1.44 1.26
N GLU A 493 35.78 -1.75 0.29
CA GLU A 493 35.81 -3.07 -0.36
C GLU A 493 35.90 -4.22 0.66
N GLY A 494 36.85 -4.11 1.59
CA GLY A 494 37.05 -5.11 2.62
C GLY A 494 35.94 -5.17 3.69
N TRP A 495 35.06 -4.17 3.78
CA TRP A 495 33.84 -4.29 4.59
C TRP A 495 32.85 -5.22 3.92
N PHE A 496 32.59 -5.02 2.62
CA PHE A 496 31.66 -5.86 1.88
C PHE A 496 32.13 -7.32 1.79
N GLU A 497 33.42 -7.57 1.56
CA GLU A 497 34.00 -8.93 1.58
C GLU A 497 33.76 -9.65 2.92
N LYS A 498 33.83 -8.93 4.04
CA LYS A 498 33.53 -9.48 5.37
C LYS A 498 32.04 -9.80 5.51
N VAL A 499 31.15 -8.92 5.05
CA VAL A 499 29.70 -9.18 5.09
C VAL A 499 29.33 -10.39 4.22
N GLU A 500 29.91 -10.52 3.02
CA GLU A 500 29.75 -11.70 2.15
C GLU A 500 30.14 -12.99 2.87
N THR A 501 31.27 -12.96 3.59
CA THR A 501 31.74 -14.08 4.40
C THR A 501 30.74 -14.44 5.51
N ALA A 502 30.24 -13.45 6.25
CA ALA A 502 29.25 -13.68 7.30
C ALA A 502 27.91 -14.21 6.77
N VAL A 503 27.44 -13.70 5.62
CA VAL A 503 26.22 -14.19 4.96
C VAL A 503 26.39 -15.63 4.50
N ARG A 504 27.54 -15.99 3.94
CA ARG A 504 27.86 -17.38 3.58
C ARG A 504 27.83 -18.30 4.80
N LEU A 505 28.49 -17.91 5.90
CA LEU A 505 28.51 -18.70 7.13
C LEU A 505 27.10 -18.84 7.75
N ALA A 506 26.33 -17.76 7.80
CA ALA A 506 24.95 -17.80 8.29
C ALA A 506 24.08 -18.75 7.45
N LYS A 507 24.23 -18.73 6.12
CA LYS A 507 23.55 -19.65 5.20
C LYS A 507 23.91 -21.11 5.47
N GLU A 508 25.19 -21.42 5.68
CA GLU A 508 25.67 -22.77 6.02
C GLU A 508 25.04 -23.30 7.32
N GLN A 509 24.66 -22.41 8.24
CA GLN A 509 24.04 -22.74 9.53
C GLN A 509 22.49 -22.63 9.55
N ASN A 510 21.87 -22.34 8.40
CA ASN A 510 20.44 -22.06 8.29
C ASN A 510 19.97 -20.90 9.20
N MET A 511 20.77 -19.83 9.22
CA MET A 511 20.48 -18.57 9.90
C MET A 511 20.12 -17.48 8.89
N CYS A 512 19.50 -16.42 9.39
CA CYS A 512 19.06 -15.26 8.64
C CYS A 512 19.82 -14.00 9.07
N VAL A 513 19.94 -13.05 8.16
CA VAL A 513 20.72 -11.82 8.33
C VAL A 513 19.86 -10.61 7.97
N TYR A 514 19.87 -9.60 8.84
CA TYR A 514 19.55 -8.22 8.50
C TYR A 514 20.84 -7.41 8.40
N LEU A 515 20.83 -6.40 7.54
CA LEU A 515 21.95 -5.47 7.37
C LEU A 515 21.54 -4.11 7.94
N VAL A 516 22.36 -3.53 8.82
CA VAL A 516 22.15 -2.13 9.21
C VAL A 516 22.41 -1.26 7.97
N ASP A 517 21.49 -0.33 7.69
CA ASP A 517 21.57 0.53 6.51
C ASP A 517 22.63 1.64 6.63
N GLU A 518 23.28 1.73 7.79
CA GLU A 518 24.20 2.81 8.16
C GLU A 518 25.40 2.33 9.01
N GLY A 519 26.44 3.17 9.09
CA GLY A 519 27.64 3.00 9.91
C GLY A 519 27.44 3.37 11.38
N LYS A 520 26.38 2.87 12.02
CA LYS A 520 25.74 3.25 13.31
C LYS A 520 24.42 4.01 13.10
N TYR A 521 24.26 5.21 13.64
CA TYR A 521 22.94 5.87 13.71
C TYR A 521 23.04 7.40 13.76
N PRO A 522 21.99 8.12 13.35
CA PRO A 522 20.77 7.64 12.69
C PRO A 522 20.97 7.39 11.18
N SER A 523 20.07 6.66 10.54
CA SER A 523 20.17 6.31 9.10
C SER A 523 20.20 7.56 8.20
N GLY A 524 21.16 7.65 7.27
CA GLY A 524 21.14 8.68 6.21
C GLY A 524 22.41 9.49 6.03
N PHE A 525 23.59 9.02 6.47
CA PHE A 525 24.87 9.70 6.24
C PHE A 525 25.91 8.84 5.48
N ALA A 526 25.60 7.58 5.18
CA ALA A 526 26.41 6.59 4.46
C ALA A 526 27.88 6.58 4.92
N GLY A 527 28.11 6.46 6.23
CA GLY A 527 29.44 6.43 6.83
C GLY A 527 30.23 7.74 6.67
N GLY A 528 29.60 8.84 6.28
CA GLY A 528 30.23 10.14 6.02
C GLY A 528 30.32 10.50 4.53
N LYS A 529 30.08 9.54 3.62
CA LYS A 529 30.19 9.76 2.16
C LYS A 529 29.26 10.86 1.66
N ILE A 530 28.10 11.06 2.30
CA ILE A 530 27.18 12.14 1.94
C ILE A 530 27.85 13.51 2.12
N SER A 531 28.48 13.75 3.27
CA SER A 531 29.16 15.03 3.55
C SER A 531 30.38 15.25 2.65
N GLU A 532 31.08 14.17 2.30
CA GLU A 532 32.30 14.24 1.49
C GLU A 532 32.02 14.40 -0.01
N GLN A 533 30.98 13.75 -0.52
CA GLN A 533 30.76 13.57 -1.96
C GLN A 533 29.45 14.19 -2.47
N ALA A 534 28.50 14.49 -1.59
CA ALA A 534 27.22 15.10 -1.94
C ALA A 534 26.75 16.14 -0.90
N PRO A 535 27.60 17.11 -0.49
CA PRO A 535 27.27 18.05 0.59
C PRO A 535 26.01 18.88 0.31
N ASP A 536 25.69 19.16 -0.96
CA ASP A 536 24.49 19.95 -1.33
C ASP A 536 23.16 19.23 -1.04
N LEU A 537 23.21 17.90 -0.87
CA LEU A 537 22.09 17.02 -0.52
C LEU A 537 21.96 16.78 0.99
N THR A 538 22.79 17.44 1.81
CA THR A 538 22.67 17.35 3.27
C THR A 538 21.48 18.15 3.80
N MET A 539 21.03 17.77 4.98
CA MET A 539 19.85 18.30 5.66
C MET A 539 19.90 19.83 5.80
N LYS A 540 18.73 20.44 5.57
CA LYS A 540 18.54 21.89 5.67
C LYS A 540 17.41 22.22 6.64
N ALA A 541 17.51 23.42 7.18
CA ALA A 541 16.54 23.97 8.11
C ALA A 541 16.27 25.43 7.80
N LEU A 542 15.08 25.92 8.11
CA LEU A 542 14.89 27.35 8.33
C LEU A 542 15.53 27.75 9.66
N VAL A 543 16.29 28.85 9.65
CA VAL A 543 16.94 29.42 10.83
C VAL A 543 16.79 30.93 10.86
N VAL A 544 16.84 31.51 12.06
CA VAL A 544 16.91 32.96 12.23
C VAL A 544 18.32 33.42 11.83
N ALA A 545 18.40 34.17 10.73
CA ALA A 545 19.63 34.73 10.18
C ALA A 545 20.08 35.97 10.97
N GLU A 546 19.13 36.85 11.30
CA GLU A 546 19.38 38.13 11.95
C GLU A 546 18.21 38.48 12.87
N LYS A 547 18.53 39.12 14.00
CA LYS A 547 17.57 39.73 14.93
C LYS A 547 17.87 41.22 15.01
N ILE A 548 16.89 42.06 14.69
CA ILE A 548 17.03 43.51 14.69
C ILE A 548 16.13 44.06 15.80
N VAL A 549 16.72 44.65 16.84
CA VAL A 549 15.97 45.36 17.88
C VAL A 549 15.54 46.71 17.32
N VAL A 550 14.27 47.05 17.46
CA VAL A 550 13.65 48.26 16.92
C VAL A 550 12.87 48.95 18.03
N ASN A 551 13.22 50.20 18.32
CA ASN A 551 12.53 50.98 19.35
C ASN A 551 11.19 51.49 18.83
N GLU A 552 10.30 51.88 19.74
CA GLU A 552 9.03 52.52 19.40
C GLU A 552 9.23 53.69 18.41
N SER A 553 8.40 53.73 17.37
CA SER A 553 8.41 54.74 16.29
C SER A 553 9.67 54.74 15.41
N GLU A 554 10.63 53.84 15.64
CA GLU A 554 11.80 53.67 14.77
C GLU A 554 11.39 52.99 13.45
N SER A 555 11.98 53.44 12.34
CA SER A 555 11.73 52.86 11.01
C SER A 555 12.98 52.16 10.49
N VAL A 556 12.82 50.92 10.04
CA VAL A 556 13.88 50.12 9.44
C VAL A 556 13.64 50.02 7.93
N TYR A 557 14.60 50.51 7.15
CA TYR A 557 14.60 50.42 5.69
C TYR A 557 15.92 49.83 5.18
N ARG A 558 15.88 48.68 4.51
CA ARG A 558 17.09 47.98 4.03
C ARG A 558 16.77 47.02 2.87
N ASP A 559 17.64 46.96 1.86
CA ASP A 559 17.61 45.89 0.85
C ASP A 559 18.09 44.57 1.47
N LEU A 560 17.37 43.47 1.23
CA LEU A 560 17.66 42.15 1.79
C LEU A 560 18.40 41.26 0.79
N SER A 561 19.23 40.35 1.32
CA SER A 561 19.81 39.27 0.51
C SER A 561 18.70 38.36 -0.03
N PRO A 562 18.82 37.83 -1.26
CA PRO A 562 17.88 36.83 -1.79
C PRO A 562 17.77 35.55 -0.93
N GLU A 563 18.74 35.30 -0.05
CA GLU A 563 18.72 34.19 0.91
C GLU A 563 17.69 34.39 2.04
N ILE A 564 17.25 35.62 2.30
CA ILE A 564 16.21 35.91 3.29
C ILE A 564 14.86 35.54 2.69
N LEU A 565 14.21 34.55 3.29
CA LEU A 565 12.97 33.94 2.81
C LEU A 565 11.72 34.54 3.44
N SER A 566 11.84 35.09 4.66
CA SER A 566 10.71 35.61 5.43
C SER A 566 11.16 36.59 6.52
N ALA A 567 10.26 37.48 6.93
CA ALA A 567 10.48 38.45 8.00
C ALA A 567 9.23 38.64 8.89
N ALA A 568 9.43 38.72 10.20
CA ALA A 568 8.36 39.02 11.16
C ALA A 568 8.91 39.87 12.32
N ALA A 569 8.17 40.87 12.78
CA ALA A 569 8.46 41.60 14.01
C ALA A 569 7.65 41.02 15.16
N TYR A 570 8.27 40.77 16.32
CA TYR A 570 7.54 40.43 17.53
C TYR A 570 7.80 41.47 18.63
N ASN A 571 6.76 41.76 19.41
CA ASN A 571 6.81 42.67 20.53
C ASN A 571 7.13 41.90 21.81
N LYS A 572 8.19 42.30 22.51
CA LYS A 572 8.66 41.64 23.74
C LYS A 572 7.77 41.92 24.95
N VAL A 573 6.93 42.95 24.90
CA VAL A 573 6.09 43.37 26.01
C VAL A 573 4.77 42.60 26.03
N ASP A 574 4.08 42.55 24.90
CA ASP A 574 2.74 41.94 24.78
C ASP A 574 2.71 40.65 23.95
N SER A 575 3.87 40.21 23.45
CA SER A 575 4.03 39.01 22.63
C SER A 575 3.28 39.02 21.29
N THR A 576 2.81 40.19 20.82
CA THR A 576 2.21 40.32 19.49
C THR A 576 3.24 40.14 18.39
N THR A 577 2.82 39.61 17.24
CA THR A 577 3.71 39.39 16.08
C THR A 577 3.09 39.98 14.81
N HIS A 578 3.90 40.71 14.04
CA HIS A 578 3.55 41.32 12.75
C HIS A 578 4.36 40.69 11.63
N ILE A 579 3.67 40.18 10.60
CA ILE A 579 4.30 39.71 9.38
C ILE A 579 4.76 40.93 8.56
N ILE A 580 5.99 40.87 8.04
CA ILE A 580 6.55 41.93 7.20
C ILE A 580 6.66 41.40 5.76
N ASP A 581 5.96 42.05 4.83
CA ASP A 581 6.07 41.72 3.41
C ASP A 581 7.42 42.17 2.85
N ILE A 582 8.23 41.19 2.47
CA ILE A 582 9.55 41.38 1.85
C ILE A 582 9.58 40.87 0.41
N SER A 583 8.42 40.66 -0.23
CA SER A 583 8.31 40.10 -1.59
C SER A 583 9.02 40.92 -2.67
N ASN A 584 9.25 42.21 -2.41
CA ASN A 584 10.03 43.11 -3.27
C ASN A 584 11.55 43.09 -2.98
N GLY A 585 12.01 42.22 -2.09
CA GLY A 585 13.41 42.10 -1.66
C GLY A 585 13.86 43.18 -0.66
N ARG A 586 12.93 43.91 -0.03
CA ARG A 586 13.25 45.00 0.92
C ARG A 586 12.54 44.81 2.26
N LEU A 587 13.27 45.10 3.33
CA LEU A 587 12.70 45.35 4.65
C LEU A 587 12.29 46.82 4.70
N ASN A 588 11.01 47.11 4.90
CA ASN A 588 10.49 48.45 5.10
C ASN A 588 9.36 48.42 6.15
N TRP A 589 9.68 48.75 7.39
CA TRP A 589 8.74 48.64 8.50
C TRP A 589 9.00 49.70 9.57
N THR A 590 7.92 50.26 10.12
CA THR A 590 7.96 51.24 11.22
C THR A 590 7.35 50.60 12.45
N ALA A 591 8.09 50.59 13.55
CA ALA A 591 7.65 49.99 14.80
C ALA A 591 6.49 50.77 15.43
N PRO A 592 5.35 50.10 15.74
CA PRO A 592 4.34 50.65 16.63
C PRO A 592 4.88 50.88 18.06
N ALA A 593 4.03 51.37 18.96
CA ALA A 593 4.36 51.43 20.38
C ALA A 593 4.74 50.04 20.94
N GLY A 594 5.80 49.97 21.73
CA GLY A 594 6.33 48.72 22.30
C GLY A 594 7.84 48.52 22.07
N ASP A 595 8.33 47.35 22.50
CA ASP A 595 9.72 46.91 22.31
C ASP A 595 9.75 45.78 21.28
N TRP A 596 10.27 46.07 20.09
CA TRP A 596 10.15 45.19 18.92
C TRP A 596 11.47 44.53 18.57
N GLU A 597 11.39 43.29 18.08
CA GLU A 597 12.51 42.59 17.46
C GLU A 597 12.06 41.98 16.13
N ILE A 598 12.70 42.37 15.03
CA ILE A 598 12.50 41.79 13.71
C ILE A 598 13.36 40.54 13.57
N LEU A 599 12.72 39.43 13.21
CA LEU A 599 13.31 38.15 12.87
C LEU A 599 13.42 38.05 11.35
N LEU A 600 14.64 37.93 10.83
CA LEU A 600 14.89 37.60 9.41
C LEU A 600 15.26 36.13 9.32
N VAL A 601 14.56 35.36 8.47
CA VAL A 601 14.74 33.90 8.34
C VAL A 601 15.32 33.53 6.99
N LYS A 602 16.29 32.62 6.99
CA LYS A 602 16.88 32.00 5.80
C LYS A 602 16.85 30.48 5.92
N SER A 603 17.16 29.77 4.84
CA SER A 603 17.57 28.36 4.92
C SER A 603 19.06 28.25 5.25
N ASP A 604 19.44 27.25 6.05
CA ASP A 604 20.84 26.92 6.33
C ASP A 604 21.03 25.41 6.39
N PHE A 605 22.25 24.93 6.16
CA PHE A 605 22.59 23.53 6.34
C PHE A 605 22.66 23.22 7.83
N THR A 606 21.86 22.27 8.28
CA THR A 606 21.78 21.86 9.68
C THR A 606 21.37 20.40 9.73
N SER A 607 22.16 19.60 10.44
CA SER A 607 21.93 18.16 10.61
C SER A 607 21.76 17.84 12.08
N SER A 608 20.93 16.84 12.38
CA SER A 608 20.97 16.16 13.68
C SER A 608 22.36 15.55 13.89
N PRO A 609 22.83 15.41 15.14
CA PRO A 609 24.15 14.86 15.41
C PRO A 609 24.15 13.35 15.14
N THR A 610 25.11 12.90 14.36
CA THR A 610 25.30 11.49 13.99
C THR A 610 26.37 10.85 14.85
N ARG A 611 26.22 9.56 15.09
CA ARG A 611 27.29 8.70 15.59
C ARG A 611 27.73 7.85 14.41
N SER A 612 28.97 8.02 13.96
CA SER A 612 29.52 7.31 12.80
C SER A 612 30.72 6.49 13.21
N VAL A 613 30.78 5.21 12.81
CA VAL A 613 31.97 4.36 13.02
C VAL A 613 33.22 4.89 12.32
N ASN A 614 33.04 5.61 11.20
CA ASN A 614 34.14 6.21 10.45
C ASN A 614 34.63 7.52 11.12
N ASN A 615 33.97 8.00 12.18
CA ASN A 615 34.47 9.14 12.95
C ASN A 615 35.56 8.69 13.93
N PRO A 616 36.83 9.09 13.74
CA PRO A 616 37.94 8.68 14.61
C PRO A 616 37.78 9.14 16.07
N GLU A 617 37.01 10.21 16.30
CA GLU A 617 36.75 10.74 17.65
C GLU A 617 35.66 9.96 18.40
N ARG A 618 34.87 9.13 17.69
CA ARG A 618 33.69 8.40 18.22
C ARG A 618 32.64 9.27 18.92
N SER A 619 32.74 10.58 18.78
CA SER A 619 31.80 11.56 19.33
C SER A 619 30.51 11.57 18.49
N LYS A 620 29.36 11.72 19.16
CA LYS A 620 28.08 12.02 18.49
C LYS A 620 28.09 13.52 18.18
N ASN A 621 28.23 13.88 16.90
CA ASN A 621 28.45 15.26 16.46
C ASN A 621 27.89 15.48 15.04
N THR A 622 28.04 16.68 14.47
CA THR A 622 27.47 17.02 13.15
C THR A 622 28.49 16.94 12.00
N ARG A 623 29.65 16.26 12.19
CA ARG A 623 30.71 16.17 11.18
C ARG A 623 30.25 15.40 9.93
N HIS A 624 29.50 14.32 10.13
CA HIS A 624 28.90 13.53 9.06
C HIS A 624 27.41 13.86 9.06
N ALA A 625 27.03 14.87 8.28
CA ALA A 625 25.67 15.34 8.17
C ALA A 625 24.77 14.30 7.50
N LEU A 626 23.53 14.24 7.97
CA LEU A 626 22.45 13.48 7.36
C LEU A 626 22.04 14.10 6.03
N ILE A 627 21.49 13.27 5.15
CA ILE A 627 20.76 13.71 3.97
C ILE A 627 19.56 14.58 4.33
N ASP A 628 19.14 15.44 3.41
CA ASP A 628 17.83 16.07 3.48
C ASP A 628 16.74 15.03 3.21
N TYR A 629 16.14 14.50 4.29
CA TYR A 629 15.08 13.51 4.18
C TYR A 629 13.83 14.00 3.43
N LEU A 630 13.66 15.33 3.29
CA LEU A 630 12.56 15.90 2.52
C LEU A 630 12.86 15.95 1.02
N ASP A 631 14.07 15.59 0.58
CA ASP A 631 14.47 15.55 -0.82
C ASP A 631 14.69 14.11 -1.30
N SER A 632 13.85 13.67 -2.25
CA SER A 632 13.95 12.35 -2.87
C SER A 632 15.32 12.06 -3.51
N ALA A 633 16.02 13.09 -4.03
CA ALA A 633 17.33 12.91 -4.64
C ALA A 633 18.39 12.55 -3.59
N ALA A 634 18.27 13.11 -2.39
CA ALA A 634 19.17 12.82 -1.28
C ALA A 634 19.01 11.37 -0.80
N THR A 635 17.77 10.89 -0.64
CA THR A 635 17.50 9.48 -0.29
C THR A 635 17.99 8.51 -1.36
N ARG A 636 17.79 8.82 -2.65
CA ARG A 636 18.34 7.97 -3.74
C ARG A 636 19.87 7.92 -3.70
N LYS A 637 20.52 9.04 -3.35
CA LYS A 637 21.98 9.06 -3.19
C LYS A 637 22.46 8.25 -1.99
N PHE A 638 21.70 8.26 -0.89
CA PHE A 638 21.95 7.37 0.25
C PHE A 638 21.87 5.90 -0.17
N ILE A 639 20.79 5.48 -0.84
CA ILE A 639 20.60 4.13 -1.39
C ILE A 639 21.75 3.73 -2.34
N GLU A 640 22.18 4.64 -3.22
CA GLU A 640 23.32 4.41 -4.13
C GLU A 640 24.62 4.09 -3.38
N PHE A 641 24.86 4.74 -2.23
CA PHE A 641 26.06 4.53 -1.43
C PHE A 641 25.97 3.34 -0.48
N THR A 642 24.75 2.87 -0.15
CA THR A 642 24.53 1.78 0.80
C THR A 642 23.91 0.57 0.11
N HIS A 643 22.58 0.56 -0.04
CA HIS A 643 21.75 -0.54 -0.52
C HIS A 643 22.22 -1.12 -1.86
N GLU A 644 22.48 -0.26 -2.86
CA GLU A 644 22.96 -0.69 -4.19
C GLU A 644 24.31 -1.41 -4.11
N LYS A 645 25.19 -1.02 -3.18
CA LYS A 645 26.49 -1.68 -3.00
C LYS A 645 26.40 -3.07 -2.41
N TYR A 646 25.38 -3.33 -1.59
CA TYR A 646 25.07 -4.69 -1.16
C TYR A 646 24.41 -5.49 -2.30
N ALA A 647 23.51 -4.88 -3.07
CA ALA A 647 22.83 -5.54 -4.20
C ALA A 647 23.81 -6.00 -5.29
N GLU A 648 24.77 -5.14 -5.67
CA GLU A 648 25.84 -5.42 -6.65
C GLU A 648 26.58 -6.74 -6.33
N ARG A 649 26.65 -7.12 -5.06
CA ARG A 649 27.43 -8.27 -4.56
C ARG A 649 26.59 -9.47 -4.15
N MET A 650 25.49 -9.23 -3.46
CA MET A 650 24.76 -10.25 -2.69
C MET A 650 23.27 -10.32 -3.03
N GLN A 651 22.80 -9.70 -4.13
CA GLN A 651 21.40 -9.78 -4.56
C GLN A 651 20.85 -11.22 -4.63
N ASN A 652 21.71 -12.20 -4.95
CA ASN A 652 21.32 -13.61 -5.03
C ASN A 652 20.89 -14.22 -3.68
N GLU A 653 21.26 -13.61 -2.56
CA GLU A 653 20.89 -14.04 -1.22
C GLU A 653 19.74 -13.22 -0.61
N PHE A 654 19.27 -12.18 -1.32
CA PHE A 654 18.11 -11.38 -0.90
C PHE A 654 16.82 -12.21 -0.88
N GLY A 655 16.03 -12.04 0.17
CA GLY A 655 14.81 -12.80 0.44
C GLY A 655 15.05 -14.26 0.82
N LYS A 656 16.31 -14.67 1.01
CA LYS A 656 16.72 -16.02 1.45
C LYS A 656 17.45 -15.90 2.78
N THR A 657 18.77 -15.74 2.73
CA THR A 657 19.62 -15.54 3.91
C THR A 657 19.56 -14.08 4.36
N ILE A 658 19.57 -13.12 3.43
CA ILE A 658 19.42 -11.70 3.75
C ILE A 658 17.93 -11.36 3.72
N LEU A 659 17.36 -11.05 4.88
CA LEU A 659 15.93 -10.77 5.04
C LEU A 659 15.59 -9.30 4.80
N GLY A 660 16.55 -8.39 4.94
CA GLY A 660 16.25 -6.97 4.81
C GLY A 660 17.31 -6.01 5.31
N PHE A 661 16.93 -4.74 5.30
CA PHE A 661 17.68 -3.64 5.89
C PHE A 661 17.01 -3.15 7.17
N ARG A 662 17.85 -2.84 8.16
CA ARG A 662 17.48 -2.28 9.46
C ARG A 662 17.91 -0.81 9.50
N GLY A 663 16.93 0.09 9.57
CA GLY A 663 17.15 1.52 9.79
C GLY A 663 17.02 1.91 11.27
N ASP A 664 17.63 3.04 11.64
CA ASP A 664 17.78 3.52 13.02
C ASP A 664 17.52 5.03 13.17
N GLU A 665 16.59 5.39 14.06
CA GLU A 665 16.25 6.75 14.50
C GLU A 665 16.31 7.89 13.46
N PRO A 666 15.76 7.80 12.22
CA PRO A 666 15.76 8.94 11.31
C PRO A 666 14.98 10.12 11.91
N ASP A 667 15.65 11.25 12.19
CA ASP A 667 15.05 12.37 12.93
C ASP A 667 15.45 13.77 12.45
N TYR A 668 14.59 14.75 12.75
CA TYR A 668 14.80 16.20 12.63
C TYR A 668 14.98 16.86 14.00
N SER A 669 15.78 16.27 14.88
CA SER A 669 16.21 16.89 16.15
C SER A 669 17.26 17.99 15.91
N ILE A 670 16.89 19.00 15.12
CA ILE A 670 17.79 20.04 14.59
C ILE A 670 17.56 21.42 15.20
N ARG A 671 18.57 22.29 15.07
CA ARG A 671 18.40 23.73 15.32
C ARG A 671 17.68 24.37 14.14
N GLY A 672 16.37 24.56 14.25
CA GLY A 672 15.57 25.24 13.23
C GLY A 672 14.24 24.55 12.98
N ILE A 673 13.67 24.77 11.79
CA ILE A 673 12.43 24.11 11.34
C ILE A 673 12.76 23.31 10.06
N PRO A 674 12.29 22.06 9.90
CA PRO A 674 12.57 21.24 8.72
C PRO A 674 12.28 21.97 7.40
N TRP A 675 13.19 21.88 6.43
CA TRP A 675 13.05 22.61 5.17
C TRP A 675 13.76 21.94 4.01
N THR A 676 13.18 22.07 2.82
CA THR A 676 13.82 21.74 1.54
C THR A 676 13.42 22.73 0.46
N THR A 677 14.17 22.76 -0.64
CA THR A 677 14.00 23.73 -1.74
C THR A 677 12.61 23.68 -2.38
N THR A 678 11.99 22.50 -2.42
CA THR A 678 10.66 22.31 -3.04
C THR A 678 9.51 22.63 -2.08
N LEU A 679 9.78 22.89 -0.80
CA LEU A 679 8.77 22.90 0.25
C LEU A 679 7.69 23.96 0.01
N PHE A 680 8.05 25.21 -0.31
CA PHE A 680 7.03 26.27 -0.49
C PHE A 680 6.11 26.01 -1.69
N ASN A 681 6.65 25.48 -2.78
CA ASN A 681 5.85 25.11 -3.95
C ASN A 681 4.95 23.92 -3.65
N THR A 682 5.46 22.91 -2.93
CA THR A 682 4.67 21.76 -2.48
C THR A 682 3.59 22.18 -1.49
N PHE A 683 3.91 23.05 -0.53
CA PHE A 683 2.95 23.63 0.40
C PHE A 683 1.82 24.33 -0.35
N LYS A 684 2.15 25.24 -1.27
CA LYS A 684 1.13 25.97 -2.05
C LYS A 684 0.26 25.03 -2.87
N ARG A 685 0.84 23.97 -3.45
CA ARG A 685 0.10 22.92 -4.15
C ARG A 685 -0.84 22.15 -3.22
N MET A 686 -0.38 21.74 -2.05
CA MET A 686 -1.16 20.94 -1.10
C MET A 686 -2.23 21.76 -0.38
N LYS A 687 -1.89 22.97 0.06
CA LYS A 687 -2.71 23.82 0.94
C LYS A 687 -3.44 24.95 0.22
N GLY A 688 -2.96 25.38 -0.94
CA GLY A 688 -3.65 26.38 -1.77
C GLY A 688 -3.29 27.84 -1.47
N TYR A 689 -2.39 28.10 -0.52
CA TYR A 689 -1.88 29.44 -0.19
C TYR A 689 -0.36 29.44 0.00
N ASP A 690 0.24 30.63 0.08
CA ASP A 690 1.68 30.80 0.24
C ASP A 690 2.05 30.93 1.72
N VAL A 691 2.89 30.03 2.23
CA VAL A 691 3.33 30.04 3.63
C VAL A 691 4.52 30.97 3.89
N ARG A 692 5.23 31.41 2.84
CA ARG A 692 6.46 32.21 2.97
C ARG A 692 6.32 33.44 3.87
N PRO A 693 5.22 34.22 3.84
CA PRO A 693 5.06 35.35 4.75
C PRO A 693 5.07 34.96 6.23
N TYR A 694 4.65 33.74 6.57
CA TYR A 694 4.43 33.32 7.96
C TYR A 694 5.65 32.66 8.60
N VAL A 695 6.57 32.06 7.84
CA VAL A 695 7.59 31.17 8.43
C VAL A 695 8.53 31.86 9.42
N ALA A 696 8.79 33.17 9.28
CA ALA A 696 9.53 33.93 10.29
C ALA A 696 8.80 34.04 11.63
N SER A 697 7.46 34.12 11.61
CA SER A 697 6.66 34.18 12.83
C SER A 697 6.77 32.90 13.67
N PHE A 698 7.08 31.75 13.07
CA PHE A 698 7.20 30.47 13.80
C PHE A 698 8.33 30.46 14.84
N PHE A 699 9.27 31.39 14.73
CA PHE A 699 10.39 31.57 15.68
C PHE A 699 10.07 32.57 16.79
N ALA A 700 8.89 33.21 16.77
CA ALA A 700 8.44 34.09 17.85
C ALA A 700 8.12 33.27 19.13
N PRO A 701 8.30 33.84 20.33
CA PRO A 701 8.01 33.14 21.59
C PRO A 701 6.54 32.73 21.76
N ALA A 702 5.63 33.45 21.11
CA ALA A 702 4.20 33.17 21.11
C ALA A 702 3.65 33.31 19.69
N LEU A 703 2.64 32.50 19.37
CA LEU A 703 1.96 32.53 18.08
C LEU A 703 0.50 32.92 18.28
N THR A 704 -0.03 33.70 17.34
CA THR A 704 -1.48 33.91 17.23
C THR A 704 -2.18 32.63 16.79
N GLU A 705 -3.50 32.55 16.96
CA GLU A 705 -4.29 31.39 16.49
C GLU A 705 -4.09 31.13 14.99
N GLU A 706 -4.07 32.19 14.18
CA GLU A 706 -3.78 32.12 12.74
C GLU A 706 -2.40 31.50 12.48
N GLN A 707 -1.36 31.96 13.19
CA GLN A 707 0.00 31.46 13.02
C GLN A 707 0.13 30.00 13.46
N TRP A 708 -0.56 29.59 14.53
CA TRP A 708 -0.67 28.18 14.94
C TRP A 708 -1.28 27.31 13.85
N ARG A 709 -2.35 27.77 13.20
CA ARG A 709 -3.01 27.07 12.08
C ARG A 709 -2.09 26.96 10.86
N VAL A 710 -1.43 28.05 10.47
CA VAL A 710 -0.48 28.04 9.35
C VAL A 710 0.71 27.12 9.65
N ARG A 711 1.19 27.11 10.90
CA ARG A 711 2.25 26.20 11.34
C ARG A 711 1.81 24.74 11.30
N ALA A 712 0.57 24.43 11.71
CA ALA A 712 0.04 23.07 11.61
C ALA A 712 -0.03 22.59 10.15
N ASP A 713 -0.42 23.45 9.20
CA ASP A 713 -0.35 23.14 7.77
C ASP A 713 1.09 22.89 7.31
N TYR A 714 2.07 23.63 7.85
CA TYR A 714 3.48 23.43 7.54
C TYR A 714 3.96 22.06 8.04
N TRP A 715 3.56 21.68 9.26
CA TRP A 715 3.85 20.38 9.85
C TRP A 715 3.28 19.20 9.04
N ASP A 716 2.05 19.35 8.57
CA ASP A 716 1.42 18.37 7.69
C ASP A 716 2.20 18.15 6.39
N VAL A 717 2.71 19.23 5.80
CA VAL A 717 3.45 19.19 4.52
C VAL A 717 4.83 18.57 4.68
N TRP A 718 5.65 19.02 5.64
CA TRP A 718 7.00 18.45 5.78
C TRP A 718 6.95 17.00 6.27
N SER A 719 6.00 16.66 7.15
CA SER A 719 5.80 15.27 7.57
C SER A 719 5.41 14.36 6.40
N THR A 720 4.58 14.85 5.47
CA THR A 720 4.25 14.13 4.23
C THR A 720 5.49 13.94 3.35
N LEU A 721 6.29 15.00 3.16
CA LEU A 721 7.54 14.92 2.39
C LEU A 721 8.52 13.91 3.01
N PHE A 722 8.65 13.89 4.34
CA PHE A 722 9.53 12.95 5.03
C PHE A 722 9.09 11.49 4.81
N ALA A 723 7.80 11.21 4.97
CA ALA A 723 7.23 9.89 4.72
C ALA A 723 7.43 9.42 3.26
N GLU A 724 7.18 10.31 2.29
CA GLU A 724 7.24 9.98 0.86
C GLU A 724 8.67 9.92 0.30
N ASN A 725 9.56 10.80 0.76
CA ASN A 725 10.90 10.93 0.16
C ASN A 725 11.96 10.11 0.88
N PHE A 726 11.77 9.75 2.15
CA PHE A 726 12.72 8.90 2.87
C PHE A 726 12.21 7.47 3.05
N PHE A 727 11.10 7.29 3.76
CA PHE A 727 10.61 5.96 4.11
C PHE A 727 10.07 5.20 2.90
N LYS A 728 9.22 5.84 2.08
CA LYS A 728 8.64 5.17 0.90
C LYS A 728 9.71 4.72 -0.08
N ILE A 729 10.69 5.58 -0.39
CA ILE A 729 11.72 5.25 -1.39
C ILE A 729 12.54 4.03 -0.96
N GLN A 730 12.94 3.95 0.31
CA GLN A 730 13.66 2.79 0.84
C GLN A 730 12.77 1.55 0.92
N ALA A 731 11.53 1.70 1.38
CA ALA A 731 10.57 0.59 1.46
C ALA A 731 10.25 0.02 0.08
N ASP A 732 10.08 0.87 -0.94
CA ASP A 732 9.87 0.46 -2.33
C ASP A 732 11.10 -0.26 -2.88
N TRP A 733 12.30 0.27 -2.62
CA TRP A 733 13.55 -0.36 -3.04
C TRP A 733 13.69 -1.75 -2.41
N CYS A 734 13.46 -1.88 -1.10
CA CYS A 734 13.50 -3.17 -0.41
C CYS A 734 12.44 -4.13 -0.96
N ALA A 735 11.19 -3.68 -1.14
CA ALA A 735 10.13 -4.51 -1.71
C ALA A 735 10.46 -5.05 -3.10
N ASN A 736 11.02 -4.19 -3.97
CA ASN A 736 11.44 -4.56 -5.33
C ASN A 736 12.57 -5.59 -5.34
N HIS A 737 13.35 -5.68 -4.25
CA HIS A 737 14.44 -6.64 -4.07
C HIS A 737 14.06 -7.83 -3.17
N HIS A 738 12.77 -8.00 -2.86
CA HIS A 738 12.26 -9.06 -1.97
C HIS A 738 12.83 -9.02 -0.54
N LEU A 739 13.09 -7.81 -0.05
CA LEU A 739 13.63 -7.51 1.27
C LEU A 739 12.57 -6.82 2.14
N GLY A 740 12.67 -7.02 3.45
CA GLY A 740 11.98 -6.17 4.43
C GLY A 740 12.78 -4.89 4.71
N TYR A 741 12.10 -3.76 4.82
CA TYR A 741 12.62 -2.60 5.54
C TYR A 741 12.01 -2.58 6.93
N LEU A 742 12.87 -2.61 7.95
CA LEU A 742 12.47 -2.50 9.34
C LEU A 742 13.18 -1.29 9.95
N VAL A 743 12.40 -0.39 10.54
CA VAL A 743 12.88 0.87 11.09
C VAL A 743 11.94 1.36 12.20
N HIS A 744 12.51 2.02 13.20
CA HIS A 744 11.79 2.77 14.21
C HIS A 744 12.25 4.23 14.19
N LEU A 745 11.56 5.09 14.94
CA LEU A 745 11.81 6.51 15.03
C LEU A 745 12.49 6.84 16.36
N ASN A 746 12.63 8.13 16.65
CA ASN A 746 13.13 8.59 17.94
C ASN A 746 11.94 9.07 18.80
N HIS A 747 12.00 8.81 20.11
CA HIS A 747 11.04 9.25 21.12
C HIS A 747 9.65 8.58 21.11
N GLU A 748 9.49 7.32 20.69
CA GLU A 748 8.19 6.65 20.68
C GLU A 748 7.53 6.54 22.06
N ASP A 749 8.32 6.62 23.13
CA ASP A 749 7.85 6.71 24.51
C ASP A 749 7.24 8.07 24.89
N LYS A 750 7.46 9.11 24.07
CA LYS A 750 7.04 10.52 24.27
C LYS A 750 6.43 11.08 23.00
N MET A 751 5.11 11.03 22.89
CA MET A 751 4.35 11.36 21.68
C MET A 751 4.60 12.78 21.18
N VAL A 752 4.68 13.78 22.08
CA VAL A 752 4.93 15.18 21.69
C VAL A 752 6.34 15.36 21.13
N ASP A 753 7.35 14.71 21.73
CA ASP A 753 8.73 14.80 21.26
C ASP A 753 8.90 14.05 19.93
N LEU A 754 8.28 12.87 19.78
CA LEU A 754 8.19 12.12 18.53
C LEU A 754 7.62 12.96 17.40
N ILE A 755 6.48 13.62 17.64
CA ILE A 755 5.80 14.42 16.60
C ILE A 755 6.62 15.66 16.21
N ARG A 756 7.35 16.24 17.17
CA ARG A 756 8.24 17.37 16.91
C ARG A 756 9.44 16.97 16.08
N SER A 757 10.08 15.84 16.39
CA SER A 757 11.30 15.40 15.71
C SER A 757 11.05 14.61 14.44
N THR A 758 9.87 13.99 14.26
CA THR A 758 9.62 13.06 13.14
C THR A 758 8.30 13.30 12.38
N GLY A 759 7.46 14.21 12.84
CA GLY A 759 6.21 14.56 12.17
C GLY A 759 5.05 13.65 12.61
N ASP A 760 4.52 12.82 11.73
CA ASP A 760 3.50 11.83 12.06
C ASP A 760 4.07 10.42 11.95
N PHE A 761 4.05 9.68 13.06
CA PHE A 761 4.57 8.31 13.15
C PHE A 761 3.92 7.38 12.11
N PHE A 762 2.59 7.42 11.99
CA PHE A 762 1.85 6.52 11.10
C PHE A 762 2.03 6.87 9.63
N LYS A 763 2.24 8.15 9.29
CA LYS A 763 2.67 8.55 7.95
C LYS A 763 4.03 7.96 7.60
N ALA A 764 5.02 8.09 8.49
CA ALA A 764 6.36 7.55 8.28
C ALA A 764 6.35 6.02 8.13
N MET A 765 5.60 5.34 9.01
CA MET A 765 5.51 3.87 9.05
C MET A 765 4.64 3.26 7.94
N ARG A 766 3.88 4.07 7.19
CA ARG A 766 2.90 3.60 6.21
C ARG A 766 3.44 2.64 5.17
N TYR A 767 4.65 2.91 4.70
CA TYR A 767 5.26 2.16 3.60
C TYR A 767 6.17 1.04 4.08
N VAL A 768 6.69 1.15 5.30
CA VAL A 768 7.65 0.23 5.93
C VAL A 768 7.06 -1.19 6.01
N GLN A 769 7.85 -2.22 5.69
CA GLN A 769 7.39 -3.61 5.74
C GLN A 769 7.23 -4.10 7.19
N MET A 770 8.08 -3.66 8.11
CA MET A 770 8.03 -4.00 9.52
C MET A 770 8.26 -2.74 10.37
N PRO A 771 7.19 -1.98 10.70
CA PRO A 771 7.31 -0.82 11.56
C PRO A 771 7.76 -1.24 12.95
N GLY A 772 8.51 -0.37 13.63
CA GLY A 772 9.03 -0.66 14.96
C GLY A 772 8.97 0.47 15.96
N VAL A 773 9.42 0.13 17.17
CA VAL A 773 9.63 1.04 18.30
C VAL A 773 10.93 0.71 19.00
N ASP A 774 11.42 1.66 19.78
CA ASP A 774 12.55 1.48 20.67
C ASP A 774 12.13 1.27 22.13
N ALA A 775 12.73 0.28 22.81
CA ALA A 775 12.45 -0.09 24.19
C ALA A 775 13.73 -0.31 25.00
N ILE A 776 14.36 0.81 25.36
CA ILE A 776 15.70 0.88 25.91
C ILE A 776 15.72 1.46 27.34
N TRP A 777 16.90 1.46 27.97
CA TRP A 777 17.13 1.98 29.32
C TRP A 777 16.32 1.26 30.40
N ASP A 778 15.18 1.77 30.79
CA ASP A 778 14.26 1.09 31.69
C ASP A 778 12.85 1.62 31.48
N GLN A 779 12.56 1.99 30.22
CA GLN A 779 11.25 2.46 29.77
C GLN A 779 10.17 1.41 30.05
N ILE A 780 10.51 0.12 29.90
CA ILE A 780 9.64 -1.02 30.22
C ILE A 780 10.29 -1.82 31.36
N TRP A 781 9.62 -1.88 32.52
CA TRP A 781 10.15 -2.55 33.72
C TRP A 781 9.05 -2.97 34.71
N PRO A 782 9.01 -4.20 35.28
CA PRO A 782 7.86 -4.77 36.03
C PRO A 782 7.24 -3.95 37.18
N GLU A 783 7.90 -2.88 37.63
CA GLU A 783 7.54 -2.08 38.81
C GLU A 783 7.38 -0.58 38.51
N LYS A 784 7.50 -0.18 37.23
CA LYS A 784 7.38 1.22 36.80
C LYS A 784 6.00 1.56 36.22
N ASN A 785 5.77 2.83 35.87
CA ASN A 785 4.62 3.18 35.02
C ASN A 785 4.76 2.44 33.69
N MET A 786 3.67 1.78 33.27
CA MET A 786 3.64 0.78 32.22
C MET A 786 3.28 1.45 30.88
N PRO A 787 4.25 1.66 29.96
CA PRO A 787 4.00 2.43 28.75
C PRO A 787 3.23 1.62 27.70
N VAL A 788 2.48 2.31 26.85
CA VAL A 788 1.62 1.71 25.82
C VAL A 788 2.16 1.84 24.40
N TYR A 789 3.28 2.54 24.20
CA TYR A 789 3.85 2.81 22.87
C TYR A 789 4.20 1.57 22.02
N PRO A 790 4.43 0.33 22.54
CA PRO A 790 4.54 -0.83 21.67
C PRO A 790 3.29 -1.05 20.79
N LYS A 791 2.13 -0.52 21.21
CA LYS A 791 0.91 -0.49 20.39
C LYS A 791 1.07 0.36 19.13
N TYR A 792 1.99 1.33 19.06
CA TYR A 792 2.16 2.17 17.86
C TYR A 792 2.66 1.34 16.68
N ALA A 793 3.73 0.57 16.86
CA ALA A 793 4.25 -0.30 15.80
C ALA A 793 3.27 -1.41 15.42
N SER A 794 2.62 -2.07 16.40
CA SER A 794 1.64 -3.11 16.08
C SER A 794 0.40 -2.53 15.37
N SER A 795 -0.11 -1.38 15.82
CA SER A 795 -1.22 -0.70 15.13
C SER A 795 -0.84 -0.25 13.73
N ALA A 796 0.37 0.27 13.52
CA ALA A 796 0.86 0.60 12.17
C ALA A 796 0.93 -0.64 11.28
N ALA A 797 1.45 -1.75 11.79
CA ALA A 797 1.46 -3.02 11.06
C ALA A 797 0.04 -3.45 10.66
N HIS A 798 -0.92 -3.41 11.60
CA HIS A 798 -2.30 -3.79 11.36
C HIS A 798 -2.98 -2.86 10.32
N LEU A 799 -2.85 -1.55 10.51
CA LEU A 799 -3.42 -0.53 9.63
C LEU A 799 -2.97 -0.70 8.18
N PHE A 800 -1.68 -0.99 8.00
CA PHE A 800 -1.03 -1.05 6.69
C PHE A 800 -0.82 -2.47 6.15
N GLY A 801 -1.50 -3.46 6.75
CA GLY A 801 -1.57 -4.83 6.23
C GLY A 801 -0.28 -5.63 6.36
N ARG A 802 0.59 -5.27 7.32
CA ARG A 802 1.83 -5.98 7.62
C ARG A 802 1.58 -7.07 8.66
N SER A 803 2.26 -8.21 8.51
CA SER A 803 2.18 -9.33 9.45
C SER A 803 3.05 -9.14 10.68
N ARG A 804 4.07 -8.26 10.61
CA ARG A 804 5.08 -8.13 11.64
C ARG A 804 5.30 -6.68 12.09
N SER A 805 5.59 -6.53 13.38
CA SER A 805 6.09 -5.30 14.01
C SER A 805 7.25 -5.65 14.92
N PHE A 806 8.30 -4.83 14.92
CA PHE A 806 9.52 -5.12 15.68
C PHE A 806 9.79 -4.14 16.81
N THR A 807 10.68 -4.54 17.70
CA THR A 807 11.26 -3.67 18.72
C THR A 807 12.77 -3.78 18.72
N GLU A 808 13.47 -2.65 18.78
CA GLU A 808 14.82 -2.59 19.36
C GLU A 808 14.67 -2.64 20.89
N SER A 809 15.36 -3.56 21.56
CA SER A 809 15.23 -3.74 23.00
C SER A 809 16.57 -3.99 23.68
N PHE A 810 16.64 -3.69 24.98
CA PHE A 810 17.78 -3.98 25.89
C PHE A 810 19.02 -3.10 25.77
N ALA A 811 19.05 -2.11 24.87
CA ALA A 811 20.13 -1.12 24.86
C ALA A 811 20.12 -0.28 26.16
N ALA A 812 21.32 -0.02 26.69
CA ALA A 812 21.54 0.86 27.84
C ALA A 812 20.75 0.55 29.14
N TYR A 813 20.29 -0.69 29.35
CA TYR A 813 19.47 -0.99 30.54
C TYR A 813 20.20 -0.79 31.87
N ARG A 814 19.58 -0.03 32.80
CA ARG A 814 20.14 0.30 34.12
C ARG A 814 19.04 0.38 35.19
N PRO A 815 18.95 -0.58 36.14
CA PRO A 815 19.80 -1.77 36.27
C PRO A 815 19.64 -2.73 35.08
N GLN A 816 20.65 -3.57 34.82
CA GLN A 816 20.48 -4.63 33.82
C GLN A 816 19.49 -5.69 34.31
N PRO A 817 18.57 -6.18 33.45
CA PRO A 817 17.64 -7.22 33.84
C PRO A 817 18.34 -8.57 34.03
N GLY A 818 17.85 -9.38 34.97
CA GLY A 818 18.07 -10.82 34.97
C GLY A 818 17.21 -11.53 33.90
N ILE A 819 17.42 -12.82 33.66
CA ILE A 819 16.72 -13.56 32.59
C ILE A 819 15.19 -13.55 32.74
N ASP A 820 14.66 -13.67 33.96
CA ASP A 820 13.22 -13.67 34.20
C ASP A 820 12.61 -12.28 33.94
N GLN A 821 13.33 -11.21 34.30
CA GLN A 821 12.94 -9.83 33.99
C GLN A 821 13.03 -9.54 32.48
N ALA A 822 14.06 -10.04 31.80
CA ALA A 822 14.20 -9.90 30.35
C ALA A 822 13.05 -10.60 29.62
N LYS A 823 12.68 -11.81 30.04
CA LYS A 823 11.50 -12.50 29.51
C LYS A 823 10.22 -11.69 29.75
N TRP A 824 10.04 -11.13 30.96
CA TRP A 824 8.90 -10.26 31.25
C TRP A 824 8.85 -9.04 30.34
N ILE A 825 9.98 -8.36 30.11
CA ILE A 825 10.08 -7.20 29.20
C ILE A 825 9.69 -7.58 27.78
N ILE A 826 10.09 -8.76 27.32
CA ILE A 826 9.69 -9.29 26.00
C ILE A 826 8.17 -9.55 25.97
N ASP A 827 7.64 -10.30 26.93
CA ASP A 827 6.21 -10.66 26.98
C ASP A 827 5.29 -9.44 27.11
N TYR A 828 5.74 -8.41 27.83
CA TYR A 828 5.06 -7.13 27.94
C TYR A 828 4.85 -6.47 26.57
N GLN A 829 5.84 -6.58 25.68
CA GLN A 829 5.76 -6.06 24.32
C GLN A 829 4.98 -7.00 23.41
N LEU A 830 5.16 -8.33 23.53
CA LEU A 830 4.43 -9.32 22.74
C LEU A 830 2.91 -9.23 22.94
N VAL A 831 2.45 -9.04 24.18
CA VAL A 831 1.01 -8.92 24.47
C VAL A 831 0.41 -7.60 23.94
N ARG A 832 1.26 -6.63 23.59
CA ARG A 832 0.91 -5.37 22.92
C ARG A 832 1.14 -5.44 21.40
N GLY A 833 1.33 -6.64 20.85
CA GLY A 833 1.31 -6.91 19.41
C GLY A 833 2.67 -6.88 18.72
N ILE A 834 3.78 -6.67 19.45
CA ILE A 834 5.12 -6.91 18.91
C ILE A 834 5.28 -8.40 18.61
N ASN A 835 5.93 -8.75 17.49
CA ASN A 835 6.17 -10.14 17.10
C ASN A 835 7.50 -10.32 16.32
N MET A 836 8.43 -9.41 16.56
CA MET A 836 9.85 -9.51 16.23
C MET A 836 10.64 -8.75 17.29
N VAL A 837 11.64 -9.38 17.92
CA VAL A 837 12.43 -8.77 18.98
C VAL A 837 13.88 -8.72 18.54
N GLU A 838 14.46 -7.52 18.52
CA GLU A 838 15.88 -7.32 18.33
C GLU A 838 16.53 -7.01 19.68
N VAL A 839 17.53 -7.80 20.05
CA VAL A 839 18.24 -7.68 21.33
C VAL A 839 19.55 -6.93 21.11
N MET A 840 19.62 -5.76 21.73
CA MET A 840 20.80 -4.90 21.82
C MET A 840 21.56 -5.17 23.12
N PHE A 841 22.87 -5.27 23.13
CA PHE A 841 23.83 -5.29 22.02
C PHE A 841 24.78 -6.47 22.26
N VAL A 842 25.04 -7.25 21.22
CA VAL A 842 25.91 -8.44 21.31
C VAL A 842 27.22 -8.16 20.56
N PRO A 843 28.32 -7.79 21.26
CA PRO A 843 29.59 -7.52 20.60
C PRO A 843 30.19 -8.80 20.02
N ALA A 844 30.85 -8.69 18.87
CA ALA A 844 31.64 -9.78 18.32
C ALA A 844 32.73 -10.23 19.30
N SER A 845 33.05 -11.52 19.32
CA SER A 845 33.99 -12.10 20.28
C SER A 845 35.47 -11.82 19.96
N THR A 846 35.81 -10.67 19.38
CA THR A 846 37.17 -10.30 18.95
C THR A 846 38.22 -10.34 20.06
N SER A 847 37.79 -10.13 21.31
CA SER A 847 38.64 -10.28 22.52
C SER A 847 38.94 -11.74 22.92
N GLY A 848 38.34 -12.73 22.24
CA GLY A 848 38.36 -14.14 22.61
C GLY A 848 37.34 -14.54 23.68
N LYS A 849 36.57 -13.58 24.21
CA LYS A 849 35.45 -13.82 25.13
C LYS A 849 34.11 -13.69 24.40
N SER A 850 33.13 -14.49 24.79
CA SER A 850 31.76 -14.45 24.27
C SER A 850 31.17 -13.04 24.35
N GLY A 851 30.39 -12.70 23.31
CA GLY A 851 29.55 -11.50 23.25
C GLY A 851 28.30 -11.61 24.12
N MET A 852 27.83 -12.84 24.38
CA MET A 852 26.66 -13.10 25.22
C MET A 852 27.03 -12.84 26.69
N ARG A 853 26.48 -11.75 27.26
CA ARG A 853 26.78 -11.28 28.62
C ARG A 853 25.50 -11.03 29.41
N GLY A 854 25.63 -10.95 30.74
CA GLY A 854 24.50 -10.71 31.62
C GLY A 854 23.47 -11.83 31.49
N TRP A 855 22.20 -11.47 31.31
CA TRP A 855 21.11 -12.44 31.15
C TRP A 855 21.22 -13.30 29.88
N LEU A 856 21.97 -12.87 28.86
CA LEU A 856 22.25 -13.70 27.67
C LEU A 856 23.17 -14.88 27.97
N ALA A 857 24.01 -14.76 29.01
CA ALA A 857 24.91 -15.83 29.45
C ALA A 857 24.27 -16.80 30.45
N ASP A 858 23.00 -16.58 30.82
CA ASP A 858 22.26 -17.44 31.72
C ASP A 858 21.93 -18.78 31.04
N GLU A 859 22.01 -19.89 31.77
CA GLU A 859 21.73 -21.23 31.25
C GLU A 859 20.29 -21.38 30.72
N LYS A 860 19.36 -20.55 31.20
CA LYS A 860 17.96 -20.54 30.74
C LYS A 860 17.76 -19.79 29.42
N PHE A 861 18.74 -19.00 28.97
CA PHE A 861 18.58 -18.14 27.79
C PHE A 861 18.16 -18.92 26.54
N SER A 862 18.80 -20.06 26.27
CA SER A 862 18.48 -20.89 25.09
C SER A 862 17.02 -21.33 25.05
N ALA A 863 16.41 -21.63 26.22
CA ALA A 863 15.00 -21.95 26.32
C ALA A 863 14.10 -20.72 26.09
N VAL A 864 14.50 -19.56 26.61
CA VAL A 864 13.80 -18.29 26.37
C VAL A 864 13.86 -17.89 24.88
N ALA A 865 15.02 -18.01 24.23
CA ALA A 865 15.16 -17.73 22.80
C ALA A 865 14.25 -18.63 21.94
N LYS A 866 14.17 -19.92 22.28
CA LYS A 866 13.26 -20.85 21.61
C LYS A 866 11.78 -20.51 21.87
N TYR A 867 11.44 -20.09 23.08
CA TYR A 867 10.11 -19.59 23.43
C TYR A 867 9.74 -18.37 22.59
N VAL A 868 10.62 -17.38 22.49
CA VAL A 868 10.39 -16.17 21.69
C VAL A 868 10.19 -16.53 20.23
N GLN A 869 10.96 -17.48 19.68
CA GLN A 869 10.77 -17.96 18.31
C GLN A 869 9.35 -18.50 18.08
N ARG A 870 8.83 -19.31 19.02
CA ARG A 870 7.46 -19.86 18.93
C ARG A 870 6.40 -18.78 19.11
N ALA A 871 6.59 -17.88 20.07
CA ALA A 871 5.66 -16.79 20.33
C ALA A 871 5.55 -15.84 19.13
N CYS A 872 6.67 -15.39 18.58
CA CYS A 872 6.72 -14.55 17.38
C CYS A 872 6.11 -15.25 16.16
N TYR A 873 6.34 -16.56 16.00
CA TYR A 873 5.71 -17.34 14.92
C TYR A 873 4.18 -17.31 15.03
N LEU A 874 3.62 -17.66 16.19
CA LEU A 874 2.16 -17.68 16.40
C LEU A 874 1.54 -16.28 16.26
N LEU A 875 2.17 -15.26 16.85
CA LEU A 875 1.69 -13.87 16.83
C LEU A 875 1.85 -13.18 15.47
N SER A 876 2.56 -13.80 14.52
CA SER A 876 2.65 -13.32 13.13
C SER A 876 1.57 -13.93 12.22
N GLN A 877 0.85 -14.96 12.68
CA GLN A 877 -0.16 -15.64 11.86
C GLN A 877 -1.53 -14.97 11.92
N GLY A 878 -2.26 -15.01 10.81
CA GLY A 878 -3.64 -14.54 10.73
C GLY A 878 -3.82 -13.05 11.01
N THR A 879 -5.08 -12.63 11.09
CA THR A 879 -5.46 -11.23 11.26
C THR A 879 -5.56 -10.86 12.74
N PRO A 880 -5.20 -9.65 13.16
CA PRO A 880 -5.49 -9.18 14.52
C PRO A 880 -7.00 -8.94 14.70
N ALA A 881 -7.48 -9.04 15.94
CA ALA A 881 -8.92 -9.13 16.21
C ALA A 881 -9.51 -7.97 17.05
N ALA A 882 -8.72 -6.92 17.34
CA ALA A 882 -9.20 -5.80 18.14
C ALA A 882 -10.36 -5.07 17.44
N LYS A 883 -11.41 -4.75 18.19
CA LYS A 883 -12.68 -4.17 17.66
C LYS A 883 -12.79 -2.66 17.86
N ILE A 884 -11.85 -2.07 18.59
CA ILE A 884 -11.81 -0.66 18.97
C ILE A 884 -10.66 0.02 18.23
N ALA A 885 -10.95 1.17 17.63
CA ALA A 885 -9.96 2.09 17.09
C ALA A 885 -9.87 3.32 17.99
N VAL A 886 -8.66 3.70 18.41
CA VAL A 886 -8.39 4.91 19.21
C VAL A 886 -7.65 5.91 18.33
N TYR A 887 -8.22 7.11 18.17
CA TYR A 887 -7.63 8.13 17.30
C TYR A 887 -6.31 8.70 17.86
N PHE A 888 -5.30 8.81 17.00
CA PHE A 888 -3.99 9.38 17.34
C PHE A 888 -3.96 10.91 17.16
N PRO A 889 -3.64 11.70 18.21
CA PRO A 889 -3.94 13.13 18.24
C PRO A 889 -2.89 14.04 17.55
N THR A 890 -2.19 13.56 16.51
CA THR A 890 -1.10 14.32 15.85
C THR A 890 -1.52 15.75 15.48
N THR A 891 -2.70 15.90 14.89
CA THR A 891 -3.22 17.19 14.39
C THR A 891 -3.43 18.22 15.51
N SER A 892 -3.75 17.77 16.72
CA SER A 892 -3.90 18.64 17.90
C SER A 892 -2.54 19.11 18.41
N ILE A 893 -1.54 18.23 18.39
CA ILE A 893 -0.17 18.55 18.78
C ILE A 893 0.46 19.53 17.78
N TRP A 894 0.17 19.40 16.48
CA TRP A 894 0.56 20.40 15.48
C TRP A 894 -0.04 21.80 15.73
N LEU A 895 -1.26 21.86 16.28
CA LEU A 895 -1.89 23.11 16.74
C LEU A 895 -1.41 23.58 18.14
N GLY A 896 -0.46 22.88 18.75
CA GLY A 896 0.12 23.26 20.04
C GLY A 896 -0.59 22.71 21.27
N ASN A 897 -1.65 21.92 21.10
CA ASN A 897 -2.33 21.26 22.21
C ASN A 897 -1.61 19.96 22.58
N ASN A 898 -0.61 20.08 23.45
CA ASN A 898 0.15 18.92 23.96
C ASN A 898 -0.63 18.11 25.02
N GLU A 899 -1.69 18.67 25.64
CA GLU A 899 -2.50 17.96 26.64
C GLU A 899 -3.28 16.76 26.05
N ALA A 900 -3.42 16.74 24.71
CA ALA A 900 -3.99 15.60 23.99
C ALA A 900 -3.18 14.30 24.17
N GLU A 901 -1.88 14.39 24.46
CA GLU A 901 -1.04 13.21 24.75
C GLU A 901 -1.48 12.51 26.04
N GLU A 902 -1.51 13.24 27.16
CA GLU A 902 -1.79 12.66 28.48
C GLU A 902 -3.16 11.97 28.53
N SER A 903 -4.17 12.63 27.95
CA SER A 903 -5.53 12.10 27.88
C SER A 903 -5.61 10.84 27.00
N THR A 904 -4.91 10.81 25.87
CA THR A 904 -4.88 9.65 24.97
C THR A 904 -4.13 8.47 25.60
N LEU A 905 -2.97 8.71 26.23
CA LEU A 905 -2.20 7.67 26.92
C LEU A 905 -3.00 7.06 28.08
N THR A 906 -3.65 7.90 28.89
CA THR A 906 -4.50 7.46 30.01
C THR A 906 -5.66 6.60 29.52
N LEU A 907 -6.33 7.02 28.45
CA LEU A 907 -7.42 6.25 27.82
C LEU A 907 -6.94 4.86 27.38
N MET A 908 -5.81 4.80 26.66
CA MET A 908 -5.22 3.55 26.19
C MET A 908 -4.86 2.60 27.34
N GLN A 909 -4.26 3.12 28.41
CA GLN A 909 -3.94 2.32 29.60
C GLN A 909 -5.19 1.74 30.27
N LYS A 910 -6.26 2.54 30.40
CA LYS A 910 -7.52 2.08 30.99
C LYS A 910 -8.19 1.00 30.14
N LEU A 911 -8.21 1.12 28.82
CA LEU A 911 -8.74 0.09 27.92
C LEU A 911 -8.03 -1.27 28.13
N LEU A 912 -6.68 -1.27 28.17
CA LEU A 912 -5.92 -2.50 28.43
C LEU A 912 -6.15 -3.07 29.83
N ALA A 913 -6.35 -2.22 30.85
CA ALA A 913 -6.67 -2.67 32.20
C ALA A 913 -8.03 -3.39 32.29
N MET A 914 -8.94 -3.08 31.37
CA MET A 914 -10.33 -3.57 31.33
C MET A 914 -10.58 -4.64 30.27
N GLN A 915 -9.52 -5.29 29.78
CA GLN A 915 -9.60 -6.33 28.74
C GLN A 915 -10.33 -5.81 27.49
N ARG A 916 -9.93 -4.62 27.03
CA ARG A 916 -10.35 -4.03 25.75
C ARG A 916 -9.11 -3.78 24.90
N ASP A 917 -8.81 -4.70 24.00
CA ASP A 917 -7.76 -4.49 22.99
C ASP A 917 -8.25 -3.49 21.94
N PHE A 918 -7.31 -2.72 21.38
CA PHE A 918 -7.57 -1.65 20.41
C PHE A 918 -6.40 -1.51 19.45
N ASP A 919 -6.61 -0.84 18.32
CA ASP A 919 -5.50 -0.24 17.57
C ASP A 919 -5.57 1.27 17.65
N VAL A 920 -4.39 1.89 17.59
CA VAL A 920 -4.25 3.32 17.40
C VAL A 920 -4.40 3.63 15.91
N VAL A 921 -5.26 4.59 15.55
CA VAL A 921 -5.57 4.92 14.16
C VAL A 921 -5.23 6.38 13.83
N ASP A 922 -4.52 6.58 12.72
CA ASP A 922 -4.16 7.92 12.25
C ASP A 922 -5.29 8.60 11.47
N GLU A 923 -5.12 9.91 11.31
CA GLU A 923 -6.05 10.77 10.59
C GLU A 923 -6.32 10.26 9.16
N GLN A 924 -5.29 9.85 8.41
CA GLN A 924 -5.47 9.41 7.03
C GLN A 924 -6.15 8.04 6.91
N SER A 925 -5.92 7.13 7.86
CA SER A 925 -6.64 5.86 7.91
C SER A 925 -8.14 6.07 8.06
N LEU A 926 -8.56 7.00 8.92
CA LEU A 926 -9.96 7.38 9.06
C LEU A 926 -10.50 8.14 7.85
N GLN A 927 -9.71 9.00 7.21
CA GLN A 927 -10.15 9.77 6.04
C GLN A 927 -10.32 8.94 4.77
N SER A 928 -9.42 7.99 4.50
CA SER A 928 -9.43 7.32 3.20
C SER A 928 -8.93 5.87 3.16
N LEU A 929 -8.02 5.43 4.05
CA LEU A 929 -7.37 4.12 3.85
C LEU A 929 -8.22 2.93 4.31
N MET A 930 -8.86 3.03 5.47
CA MET A 930 -9.75 1.96 5.92
C MET A 930 -11.00 1.91 5.06
N LYS A 931 -11.44 0.72 4.65
CA LYS A 931 -12.74 0.55 3.99
C LYS A 931 -13.86 0.73 5.02
N LEU A 932 -14.95 1.39 4.63
CA LEU A 932 -16.16 1.49 5.45
C LEU A 932 -17.25 0.61 4.83
N GLU A 933 -17.69 -0.42 5.55
CA GLU A 933 -18.66 -1.40 5.06
C GLU A 933 -19.45 -2.01 6.22
N ASN A 934 -20.77 -2.15 6.08
CA ASN A 934 -21.65 -2.81 7.06
C ASN A 934 -21.46 -2.36 8.53
N GLY A 935 -21.29 -1.06 8.77
CA GLY A 935 -21.09 -0.51 10.12
C GLY A 935 -19.73 -0.86 10.73
N ARG A 936 -18.74 -1.18 9.89
CA ARG A 936 -17.37 -1.52 10.28
C ARG A 936 -16.36 -0.71 9.49
N PHE A 937 -15.32 -0.21 10.17
CA PHE A 937 -14.09 0.17 9.50
C PHE A 937 -13.20 -1.06 9.36
N ILE A 938 -12.64 -1.29 8.17
CA ILE A 938 -11.81 -2.44 7.85
C ILE A 938 -10.44 -1.92 7.40
N ASN A 939 -9.37 -2.28 8.11
CA ASN A 939 -8.02 -1.85 7.76
C ASN A 939 -7.38 -2.76 6.68
N LEU A 940 -6.14 -2.46 6.26
CA LEU A 940 -5.48 -3.22 5.19
C LEU A 940 -5.05 -4.63 5.60
N SER A 941 -5.00 -4.95 6.90
CA SER A 941 -4.83 -6.34 7.36
C SER A 941 -6.11 -7.17 7.28
N GLY A 942 -7.27 -6.54 7.04
CA GLY A 942 -8.59 -7.17 7.07
C GLY A 942 -9.27 -7.14 8.44
N GLN A 943 -8.61 -6.62 9.46
CA GLN A 943 -9.21 -6.44 10.79
C GLN A 943 -10.33 -5.40 10.76
N THR A 944 -11.37 -5.63 11.55
CA THR A 944 -12.59 -4.82 11.56
C THR A 944 -12.82 -4.12 12.91
N TYR A 945 -13.03 -2.81 12.89
CA TYR A 945 -13.44 -2.01 14.04
C TYR A 945 -14.94 -1.73 14.00
N SER A 946 -15.62 -2.04 15.10
CA SER A 946 -17.04 -1.68 15.32
C SER A 946 -17.19 -0.43 16.19
N THR A 947 -16.10 0.07 16.76
CA THR A 947 -16.10 1.27 17.60
C THR A 947 -14.89 2.13 17.35
N VAL A 948 -15.10 3.44 17.25
CA VAL A 948 -14.02 4.44 17.18
C VAL A 948 -14.15 5.38 18.38
N ILE A 949 -13.06 5.54 19.12
CA ILE A 949 -12.96 6.45 20.26
C ILE A 949 -12.05 7.61 19.87
N ILE A 950 -12.58 8.82 19.99
CA ILE A 950 -11.86 10.06 19.77
C ILE A 950 -11.54 10.65 21.16
N PRO A 951 -10.25 10.72 21.56
CA PRO A 951 -9.85 11.39 22.80
C PRO A 951 -10.07 12.91 22.69
N PRO A 952 -9.84 13.69 23.76
CA PRO A 952 -9.87 15.15 23.68
C PRO A 952 -8.90 15.66 22.61
N VAL A 953 -9.44 16.27 21.56
CA VAL A 953 -8.67 16.80 20.42
C VAL A 953 -9.14 18.20 20.07
N SER A 954 -8.22 19.05 19.60
CA SER A 954 -8.54 20.42 19.19
C SER A 954 -9.23 20.45 17.83
N VAL A 955 -8.90 19.51 16.95
CA VAL A 955 -9.27 19.52 15.53
C VAL A 955 -9.49 18.11 15.02
N ILE A 956 -10.39 17.97 14.04
CA ILE A 956 -10.56 16.77 13.23
C ILE A 956 -10.77 17.18 11.76
N SER A 957 -10.39 16.36 10.78
CA SER A 957 -10.73 16.70 9.40
C SER A 957 -12.22 16.53 9.13
N LYS A 958 -12.73 17.32 8.19
CA LYS A 958 -14.10 17.24 7.68
C LYS A 958 -14.40 15.87 7.08
N ASN A 959 -13.43 15.28 6.36
CA ASN A 959 -13.60 13.96 5.76
C ASN A 959 -13.67 12.87 6.83
N ALA A 960 -12.75 12.87 7.82
CA ALA A 960 -12.82 11.91 8.92
C ALA A 960 -14.13 12.05 9.70
N LEU A 961 -14.56 13.27 10.04
CA LEU A 961 -15.83 13.51 10.73
C LEU A 961 -17.04 13.00 9.94
N ASN A 962 -17.10 13.27 8.64
CA ASN A 962 -18.17 12.77 7.77
C ASN A 962 -18.18 11.24 7.71
N ARG A 963 -17.02 10.60 7.59
CA ARG A 963 -16.91 9.15 7.57
C ARG A 963 -17.28 8.51 8.90
N LEU A 964 -16.94 9.14 10.02
CA LEU A 964 -17.39 8.71 11.35
C LEU A 964 -18.91 8.80 11.48
N LYS A 965 -19.53 9.85 10.93
CA LYS A 965 -20.99 9.98 10.89
C LYS A 965 -21.64 8.88 10.05
N THR A 966 -21.14 8.63 8.82
CA THR A 966 -21.63 7.51 7.99
C THR A 966 -21.43 6.17 8.69
N PHE A 967 -20.29 5.96 9.35
CA PHE A 967 -20.02 4.75 10.13
C PHE A 967 -21.06 4.56 11.25
N ARG A 968 -21.41 5.64 11.96
CA ARG A 968 -22.47 5.62 12.97
C ARG A 968 -23.85 5.31 12.37
N GLU A 969 -24.19 5.92 11.23
CA GLU A 969 -25.44 5.69 10.51
C GLU A 969 -25.58 4.23 10.05
N MET A 970 -24.47 3.57 9.74
CA MET A 970 -24.42 2.14 9.39
C MET A 970 -24.39 1.19 10.60
N GLY A 971 -24.51 1.71 11.82
CA GLY A 971 -24.61 0.90 13.05
C GLY A 971 -23.31 0.77 13.86
N GLY A 972 -22.22 1.43 13.44
CA GLY A 972 -21.01 1.55 14.25
C GLY A 972 -21.21 2.43 15.50
N THR A 973 -20.25 2.39 16.43
CA THR A 973 -20.26 3.25 17.63
C THR A 973 -19.14 4.28 17.54
N VAL A 974 -19.46 5.56 17.65
CA VAL A 974 -18.47 6.64 17.77
C VAL A 974 -18.60 7.27 19.15
N ILE A 975 -17.48 7.39 19.84
CA ILE A 975 -17.40 7.94 21.20
C ILE A 975 -16.40 9.09 21.21
N PHE A 976 -16.85 10.27 21.61
CA PHE A 976 -15.99 11.40 21.94
C PHE A 976 -15.81 11.46 23.46
N ILE A 977 -14.56 11.49 23.92
CA ILE A 977 -14.20 11.60 25.35
C ILE A 977 -13.72 13.03 25.63
N GLY A 978 -14.17 13.61 26.74
CA GLY A 978 -13.81 14.95 27.18
C GLY A 978 -14.25 16.04 26.20
N THR A 979 -13.36 16.98 25.92
CA THR A 979 -13.65 18.14 25.05
C THR A 979 -13.72 17.73 23.57
N PRO A 980 -14.85 17.93 22.88
CA PRO A 980 -14.97 17.65 21.44
C PRO A 980 -14.09 18.56 20.59
N PRO A 981 -13.84 18.20 19.31
CA PRO A 981 -13.11 19.04 18.37
C PRO A 981 -13.75 20.44 18.25
N GLN A 982 -12.97 21.46 18.57
CA GLN A 982 -13.40 22.87 18.42
C GLN A 982 -13.21 23.37 16.98
N LEU A 983 -12.40 22.66 16.19
CA LEU A 983 -12.11 22.97 14.81
C LEU A 983 -12.36 21.76 13.90
N ILE A 984 -12.85 22.04 12.70
CA ILE A 984 -12.97 21.13 11.58
C ILE A 984 -12.10 21.70 10.46
N ALA A 985 -11.05 20.97 10.11
CA ALA A 985 -10.17 21.30 8.99
C ALA A 985 -10.65 20.60 7.71
N ASP A 986 -10.65 21.27 6.58
CA ASP A 986 -10.88 20.62 5.27
C ASP A 986 -9.51 20.35 4.63
N ARG A 987 -9.15 21.13 3.62
CA ARG A 987 -7.82 21.12 3.00
C ARG A 987 -6.73 21.74 3.89
N THR A 988 -7.10 22.73 4.70
CA THR A 988 -6.18 23.58 5.47
C THR A 988 -6.63 23.70 6.92
N PHE A 989 -5.67 23.87 7.83
CA PHE A 989 -5.95 24.34 9.19
C PHE A 989 -6.25 25.84 9.21
N PHE A 990 -5.70 26.60 8.25
CA PHE A 990 -5.90 28.05 8.11
C PHE A 990 -7.38 28.44 8.15
N ASP A 991 -8.19 27.79 7.31
CA ASP A 991 -9.62 28.07 7.17
C ASP A 991 -10.50 27.17 8.05
N ALA A 992 -9.92 26.52 9.07
CA ALA A 992 -10.68 25.62 9.93
C ALA A 992 -11.79 26.36 10.69
N THR A 993 -12.97 25.73 10.78
CA THR A 993 -14.18 26.30 11.40
C THR A 993 -14.79 25.31 12.38
N GLY A 994 -15.62 25.77 13.32
CA GLY A 994 -16.25 24.88 14.30
C GLY A 994 -17.13 25.65 15.29
N PRO A 995 -17.58 25.00 16.38
CA PRO A 995 -17.21 23.66 16.84
C PRO A 995 -17.80 22.53 15.98
N ALA A 996 -17.27 21.31 16.12
CA ALA A 996 -17.82 20.14 15.44
C ALA A 996 -19.18 19.74 16.03
N ASP A 997 -20.18 19.52 15.17
CA ASP A 997 -21.45 18.90 15.58
C ASP A 997 -21.23 17.40 15.80
N ILE A 998 -21.32 16.99 17.07
CA ILE A 998 -21.18 15.60 17.51
C ILE A 998 -22.48 15.04 18.13
N SER A 999 -23.61 15.73 17.96
CA SER A 999 -24.91 15.31 18.55
C SER A 999 -25.40 13.93 18.11
N TRP A 1000 -24.82 13.38 17.04
CA TRP A 1000 -25.09 12.04 16.49
C TRP A 1000 -24.24 10.92 17.12
N ALA A 1001 -23.23 11.26 17.93
CA ALA A 1001 -22.30 10.32 18.57
C ALA A 1001 -22.53 10.23 20.09
N VAL A 1002 -21.89 9.24 20.73
CA VAL A 1002 -21.81 9.21 22.20
C VAL A 1002 -20.79 10.25 22.64
N HIS A 1003 -21.16 11.11 23.58
CA HIS A 1003 -20.26 12.09 24.19
C HIS A 1003 -20.17 11.83 25.69
N GLU A 1004 -18.96 11.53 26.17
CA GLU A 1004 -18.66 11.47 27.60
C GLU A 1004 -17.86 12.72 27.97
N PRO A 1005 -18.45 13.69 28.71
CA PRO A 1005 -17.77 14.93 29.07
C PRO A 1005 -16.65 14.73 30.09
N LEU A 1006 -16.65 13.63 30.84
CA LEU A 1006 -15.53 13.29 31.72
C LEU A 1006 -14.36 12.75 30.88
N SER A 1007 -13.13 13.10 31.24
CA SER A 1007 -11.93 12.52 30.64
C SER A 1007 -11.65 11.10 31.16
N ASP A 1008 -12.69 10.26 31.26
CA ASP A 1008 -12.64 8.91 31.84
C ASP A 1008 -13.57 7.91 31.12
N LEU A 1009 -13.32 6.61 31.33
CA LEU A 1009 -14.16 5.50 30.89
C LEU A 1009 -15.24 5.21 31.95
N THR A 1010 -16.35 5.95 31.90
CA THR A 1010 -17.50 5.76 32.80
C THR A 1010 -18.29 4.50 32.47
N ASP A 1011 -19.17 4.06 33.37
CA ASP A 1011 -20.11 2.95 33.11
C ASP A 1011 -20.96 3.17 31.86
N ALA A 1012 -21.26 4.44 31.50
CA ALA A 1012 -21.98 4.77 30.29
C ALA A 1012 -21.14 4.48 29.03
N VAL A 1013 -19.86 4.84 29.03
CA VAL A 1013 -18.92 4.49 27.95
C VAL A 1013 -18.75 2.97 27.86
N LEU A 1014 -18.54 2.30 28.99
CA LEU A 1014 -18.36 0.84 29.04
C LEU A 1014 -19.59 0.09 28.53
N GLY A 1015 -20.79 0.60 28.79
CA GLY A 1015 -22.05 0.03 28.31
C GLY A 1015 -22.26 0.10 26.80
N VAL A 1016 -21.53 0.96 26.09
CA VAL A 1016 -21.61 1.10 24.62
C VAL A 1016 -20.38 0.54 23.88
N LEU A 1017 -19.32 0.18 24.60
CA LEU A 1017 -18.17 -0.51 24.03
C LEU A 1017 -18.57 -1.92 23.55
N PRO A 1018 -17.88 -2.46 22.53
CA PRO A 1018 -18.10 -3.84 22.13
C PRO A 1018 -17.80 -4.77 23.31
N PRO A 1019 -18.53 -5.90 23.43
CA PRO A 1019 -18.25 -6.87 24.48
C PRO A 1019 -16.81 -7.36 24.34
N ALA A 1020 -16.15 -7.54 25.49
CA ALA A 1020 -14.86 -8.21 25.55
C ALA A 1020 -14.98 -9.59 24.90
N ASP A 1021 -14.07 -9.93 24.00
CA ASP A 1021 -13.93 -11.30 23.52
C ASP A 1021 -13.13 -12.19 24.48
N PHE A 1022 -12.49 -11.57 25.48
CA PHE A 1022 -11.84 -12.18 26.62
C PHE A 1022 -12.40 -11.59 27.92
N HIS A 1023 -13.14 -12.37 28.70
CA HIS A 1023 -13.77 -11.92 29.94
C HIS A 1023 -13.23 -12.67 31.15
N LEU A 1024 -12.78 -11.95 32.18
CA LEU A 1024 -12.38 -12.50 33.47
C LEU A 1024 -13.57 -12.56 34.42
N ALA A 1025 -13.80 -13.70 35.08
CA ALA A 1025 -14.86 -13.81 36.09
C ALA A 1025 -14.63 -12.88 37.30
N HIS A 1026 -13.37 -12.60 37.61
CA HIS A 1026 -12.97 -11.63 38.63
C HIS A 1026 -11.99 -10.64 38.01
N PRO A 1027 -12.19 -9.31 38.16
CA PRO A 1027 -11.29 -8.32 37.60
C PRO A 1027 -9.84 -8.51 38.05
N ALA A 1028 -8.91 -8.57 37.09
CA ALA A 1028 -7.47 -8.65 37.34
C ALA A 1028 -6.72 -7.76 36.35
N SER A 1029 -6.36 -6.55 36.79
CA SER A 1029 -5.72 -5.54 35.93
C SER A 1029 -4.32 -5.93 35.47
N SER A 1030 -3.66 -6.89 36.13
CA SER A 1030 -2.36 -7.44 35.73
C SER A 1030 -2.45 -8.45 34.59
N ILE A 1031 -3.65 -8.92 34.23
CA ILE A 1031 -3.84 -9.82 33.10
C ILE A 1031 -4.03 -8.99 31.83
N LYS A 1032 -3.20 -9.29 30.83
CA LYS A 1032 -3.31 -8.75 29.48
C LYS A 1032 -3.50 -9.88 28.49
N TYR A 1033 -4.13 -9.54 27.37
CA TYR A 1033 -4.23 -10.47 26.26
C TYR A 1033 -4.13 -9.72 24.93
N THR A 1034 -3.76 -10.46 23.89
CA THR A 1034 -4.04 -10.08 22.51
C THR A 1034 -4.68 -11.26 21.79
N HIS A 1035 -5.49 -10.95 20.78
CA HIS A 1035 -6.31 -11.91 20.06
C HIS A 1035 -6.05 -11.80 18.55
N ARG A 1036 -5.81 -12.95 17.92
CA ARG A 1036 -5.67 -13.10 16.47
C ARG A 1036 -6.63 -14.14 15.92
N LYS A 1037 -7.07 -13.95 14.69
CA LYS A 1037 -7.91 -14.88 13.93
C LYS A 1037 -7.10 -15.53 12.83
N TRP A 1038 -6.97 -16.84 12.91
CA TRP A 1038 -6.46 -17.69 11.84
C TRP A 1038 -7.60 -18.10 10.91
N ASN A 1039 -7.29 -18.87 9.87
CA ASN A 1039 -8.28 -19.23 8.84
C ASN A 1039 -9.47 -20.02 9.41
N ASP A 1040 -9.20 -20.92 10.36
CA ASP A 1040 -10.14 -21.87 10.98
C ASP A 1040 -10.07 -21.86 12.53
N ALA A 1041 -9.38 -20.88 13.13
CA ALA A 1041 -9.20 -20.84 14.58
C ALA A 1041 -9.00 -19.43 15.14
N ASP A 1042 -9.24 -19.27 16.43
CA ASP A 1042 -8.92 -18.05 17.18
C ASP A 1042 -7.74 -18.32 18.15
N LEU A 1043 -6.76 -17.42 18.17
CA LEU A 1043 -5.59 -17.46 19.05
C LEU A 1043 -5.66 -16.35 20.09
N TYR A 1044 -5.62 -16.70 21.37
CA TYR A 1044 -5.45 -15.78 22.48
C TYR A 1044 -4.08 -15.97 23.13
N PHE A 1045 -3.28 -14.91 23.16
CA PHE A 1045 -2.04 -14.86 23.96
C PHE A 1045 -2.33 -14.11 25.25
N VAL A 1046 -2.21 -14.80 26.38
CA VAL A 1046 -2.54 -14.27 27.72
C VAL A 1046 -1.26 -14.14 28.53
N PHE A 1047 -1.08 -12.99 29.19
CA PHE A 1047 0.10 -12.69 30.00
C PHE A 1047 -0.31 -12.22 31.41
N ASN A 1048 0.32 -12.82 32.43
CA ASN A 1048 0.27 -12.33 33.80
C ASN A 1048 1.44 -11.37 34.05
N GLU A 1049 1.18 -10.06 34.01
CA GLU A 1049 2.20 -9.04 34.24
C GLU A 1049 2.65 -8.97 35.71
N SER A 1050 1.89 -9.57 36.65
CA SER A 1050 2.21 -9.51 38.07
C SER A 1050 3.20 -10.58 38.52
N ASN A 1051 3.86 -10.30 39.64
CA ASN A 1051 4.74 -11.25 40.32
C ASN A 1051 3.98 -12.23 41.24
N GLN A 1052 2.65 -12.32 41.12
CA GLN A 1052 1.80 -13.20 41.91
C GLN A 1052 1.12 -14.22 41.00
N THR A 1053 0.93 -15.44 41.50
CA THR A 1053 0.11 -16.45 40.82
C THR A 1053 -1.34 -15.96 40.73
N GLN A 1054 -1.99 -16.18 39.58
CA GLN A 1054 -3.37 -15.77 39.30
C GLN A 1054 -4.20 -17.00 38.96
N ASP A 1055 -5.24 -17.26 39.76
CA ASP A 1055 -6.25 -18.28 39.46
C ASP A 1055 -7.31 -17.67 38.54
N LEU A 1056 -7.30 -18.08 37.27
CA LEU A 1056 -8.14 -17.48 36.25
C LEU A 1056 -9.33 -18.37 35.89
N THR A 1057 -10.51 -17.76 35.96
CA THR A 1057 -11.70 -18.24 35.27
C THR A 1057 -11.99 -17.26 34.14
N ILE A 1058 -11.80 -17.70 32.90
CA ILE A 1058 -12.02 -16.87 31.71
C ILE A 1058 -13.20 -17.38 30.90
N THR A 1059 -13.84 -16.47 30.17
CA THR A 1059 -14.83 -16.78 29.13
C THR A 1059 -14.34 -16.18 27.82
N LEU A 1060 -14.15 -17.03 26.81
CA LEU A 1060 -13.73 -16.67 25.47
C LEU A 1060 -14.92 -16.70 24.52
N SER A 1061 -14.98 -15.72 23.61
CA SER A 1061 -15.95 -15.75 22.50
C SER A 1061 -15.59 -16.86 21.51
N GLY A 1062 -16.59 -17.63 21.06
CA GLY A 1062 -16.41 -18.67 20.05
C GLY A 1062 -17.03 -20.02 20.45
N LYS A 1063 -16.89 -20.99 19.56
CA LYS A 1063 -17.25 -22.40 19.76
C LYS A 1063 -16.23 -23.25 19.01
N GLY A 1064 -15.75 -24.30 19.65
CA GLY A 1064 -14.70 -25.12 19.03
C GLY A 1064 -13.96 -25.93 20.09
N LYS A 1065 -12.95 -26.66 19.62
CA LYS A 1065 -12.06 -27.43 20.48
C LYS A 1065 -10.99 -26.51 21.04
N VAL A 1066 -10.80 -26.53 22.36
CA VAL A 1066 -9.82 -25.68 23.04
C VAL A 1066 -8.52 -26.43 23.24
N GLN A 1067 -7.42 -25.79 22.87
CA GLN A 1067 -6.07 -26.29 23.06
C GLN A 1067 -5.19 -25.27 23.78
N LEU A 1068 -4.30 -25.76 24.64
CA LEU A 1068 -3.19 -24.99 25.20
C LEU A 1068 -1.93 -25.29 24.41
N TRP A 1069 -1.33 -24.23 23.89
CA TRP A 1069 -0.07 -24.29 23.16
C TRP A 1069 1.01 -23.68 24.05
N ASP A 1070 1.90 -24.52 24.57
CA ASP A 1070 2.96 -24.06 25.46
C ASP A 1070 4.18 -23.69 24.63
N ALA A 1071 4.47 -22.39 24.52
CA ALA A 1071 5.63 -21.91 23.74
C ALA A 1071 6.98 -22.24 24.41
N MET A 1072 7.04 -22.53 25.71
CA MET A 1072 8.28 -22.96 26.37
C MET A 1072 8.66 -24.38 25.94
N THR A 1073 7.69 -25.30 25.93
CA THR A 1073 7.93 -26.72 25.64
C THR A 1073 7.72 -27.08 24.15
N GLY A 1074 6.83 -26.35 23.47
CA GLY A 1074 6.36 -26.67 22.12
C GLY A 1074 5.26 -27.74 22.11
N GLU A 1075 4.66 -28.05 23.25
CA GLU A 1075 3.57 -29.01 23.38
C GLU A 1075 2.20 -28.39 23.11
N ILE A 1076 1.30 -29.19 22.54
CA ILE A 1076 -0.10 -28.84 22.32
C ILE A 1076 -0.94 -29.82 23.15
N GLN A 1077 -1.79 -29.30 24.01
CA GLN A 1077 -2.63 -30.09 24.91
C GLN A 1077 -4.10 -29.71 24.74
N ASP A 1078 -4.95 -30.71 24.52
CA ASP A 1078 -6.40 -30.50 24.50
C ASP A 1078 -6.92 -30.28 25.93
N ILE A 1079 -7.83 -29.31 26.12
CA ILE A 1079 -8.52 -29.13 27.40
C ILE A 1079 -9.86 -29.87 27.35
N SER A 1080 -10.01 -30.90 28.20
CA SER A 1080 -11.27 -31.66 28.31
C SER A 1080 -12.31 -30.99 29.20
N ASP A 1081 -11.88 -30.21 30.20
CA ASP A 1081 -12.75 -29.55 31.17
C ASP A 1081 -13.23 -28.17 30.69
N VAL A 1082 -13.82 -28.14 29.49
CA VAL A 1082 -14.38 -26.94 28.88
C VAL A 1082 -15.89 -26.91 29.11
N VAL A 1083 -16.39 -25.84 29.73
CA VAL A 1083 -17.84 -25.62 29.84
C VAL A 1083 -18.28 -24.73 28.68
N THR A 1084 -18.87 -25.34 27.65
CA THR A 1084 -19.50 -24.61 26.54
C THR A 1084 -20.88 -24.12 26.98
N ALA A 1085 -21.04 -22.79 27.09
CA ALA A 1085 -22.31 -22.15 27.42
C ALA A 1085 -22.86 -21.36 26.23
N GLN A 1086 -24.08 -20.81 26.35
CA GLN A 1086 -24.60 -19.86 25.34
C GLN A 1086 -23.71 -18.63 25.17
N GLU A 1087 -22.99 -18.24 26.23
CA GLU A 1087 -22.18 -17.02 26.30
C GLU A 1087 -20.73 -17.19 25.78
N GLY A 1088 -20.29 -18.43 25.48
CA GLY A 1088 -18.95 -18.72 25.00
C GLY A 1088 -18.31 -19.95 25.64
N ILE A 1089 -16.99 -20.03 25.56
CA ILE A 1089 -16.15 -21.12 26.09
C ILE A 1089 -15.57 -20.67 27.43
N LYS A 1090 -15.93 -21.38 28.51
CA LYS A 1090 -15.39 -21.10 29.85
C LYS A 1090 -14.24 -22.06 30.19
N ILE A 1091 -13.11 -21.50 30.62
CA ILE A 1091 -11.88 -22.23 30.94
C ILE A 1091 -11.38 -21.79 32.32
N ASN A 1092 -10.91 -22.75 33.12
CA ASN A 1092 -10.22 -22.48 34.38
C ASN A 1092 -8.76 -22.91 34.25
N PHE A 1093 -7.83 -22.05 34.60
CA PHE A 1093 -6.41 -22.39 34.69
C PHE A 1093 -5.67 -21.42 35.61
N GLN A 1094 -4.50 -21.82 36.05
CA GLN A 1094 -3.60 -21.01 36.86
C GLN A 1094 -2.50 -20.42 35.98
N LEU A 1095 -2.19 -19.13 36.17
CA LEU A 1095 -1.02 -18.48 35.60
C LEU A 1095 -0.03 -18.14 36.71
N GLU A 1096 1.17 -18.71 36.61
CA GLU A 1096 2.28 -18.36 37.49
C GLU A 1096 2.75 -16.90 37.28
N PRO A 1097 3.51 -16.32 38.24
CA PRO A 1097 4.14 -15.02 38.09
C PRO A 1097 4.85 -14.89 36.74
N TRP A 1098 4.60 -13.80 36.01
CA TRP A 1098 5.27 -13.49 34.73
C TRP A 1098 5.16 -14.57 33.65
N SER A 1099 4.16 -15.45 33.76
CA SER A 1099 3.94 -16.53 32.81
C SER A 1099 2.92 -16.18 31.74
N THR A 1100 3.01 -16.89 30.62
CA THR A 1100 2.14 -16.71 29.45
C THR A 1100 1.47 -18.02 29.05
N ARG A 1101 0.35 -17.90 28.33
CA ARG A 1101 -0.33 -19.03 27.69
C ARG A 1101 -0.85 -18.64 26.31
N PHE A 1102 -0.70 -19.53 25.35
CA PHE A 1102 -1.44 -19.47 24.09
C PHE A 1102 -2.63 -20.42 24.17
N ILE A 1103 -3.82 -19.88 23.95
CA ILE A 1103 -5.07 -20.62 23.91
C ILE A 1103 -5.58 -20.57 22.48
N VAL A 1104 -5.73 -21.74 21.85
CA VAL A 1104 -6.25 -21.88 20.49
C VAL A 1104 -7.65 -22.47 20.58
N ILE A 1105 -8.60 -21.84 19.90
CA ILE A 1105 -9.96 -22.36 19.69
C ILE A 1105 -10.04 -22.80 18.24
N ASP A 1106 -9.95 -24.10 17.99
CA ASP A 1106 -10.12 -24.70 16.68
C ASP A 1106 -11.63 -24.78 16.35
N ASN A 1107 -12.06 -24.00 15.37
CA ASN A 1107 -13.48 -23.82 15.03
C ASN A 1107 -14.02 -24.94 14.13
N ASP A 1108 -13.16 -25.73 13.47
CA ASP A 1108 -13.54 -26.78 12.53
C ASP A 1108 -13.60 -28.19 13.16
N ALA A 1109 -13.16 -28.34 14.41
CA ALA A 1109 -13.12 -29.62 15.13
C ALA A 1109 -14.47 -30.08 15.75
N LEU A 1110 -15.62 -29.62 15.25
CA LEU A 1110 -16.97 -29.95 15.77
C LEU A 1110 -17.76 -30.94 14.91
#